data_AF-A0A132A5C2-F1
#
_entry.id   AF-A0A132A5C2-F1
#
_cell.length_a   1.000
_cell.length_b   1.000
_cell.length_c   1.000
_cell.angle_alpha   90.00
_cell.angle_beta   90.00
_cell.angle_gamma   90.00
#
_symmetry.space_group_name_H-M   'P 1'
#
loop_
_entity.id
_entity.type
_entity.pdbx_description
1 polymer ?
#
loop_
_entity_poly.entity_id
_entity_poly.type
_entity_poly.pdbx_seq_one_letter_code
_entity_poly.pdbx_strand_id
1 'polypeptide(L)'
;MLYIFLVNNGKMMTFDMNLAIETVETLKWAIFRRCNIPVEFQVLLISGGESLQPNDRVCQYSSAGTDTSPIFLFCKNEIESMDDSLDSQTCDDMKERVESCLQMEPNFNTVESRNEMAMQLYETDRMLFHSCENLVHDQHLQQQSWAAVLANLEDIVTSFETKAKNVEVLYADILKNKVSYIELLENFNQDKKILSKMPLLKCLISKSENLEEVSLLEWIIKKDSHNSLDEINCLEELEEYDEDRLSKIKINVASILTRSTNSDMKEIKGLEQRLSALEKLICEAKNIFEIQGILTKSFNQNKTRISDLRDVSILPDLCHNHKEQLQLMLKNHLELVELNQKCLSAKLELSQNLHKRLGWIIHVHEELKNVDDTLVLIGIKLQKLCKKLKIAKSLHLSPKIYLESITEVIRRRTFSKIFYQWADNISKIAKTIIEQEIKLRKSFTDNIDNHFLRCFFHGMNDLPQNFFNDPIIIDQSLPQITWNDVDYLRSILPEMSSYLVVPDPDPLGCLSQKSDEILDEISKQNSDRLSKGSLSSSYEQMSKIIAEKDKISEQFSKLIENMQENSKRKIQLLQNHRHSTLYSLNSIKSDYLQRFKSEIESNRVDFLFKTNELRYQLGEIQDYQKQYSNQNESIIEDYKKKISGLEYSLQNYQEELTDLKAQLIEEKRLNLEKTIANEHLEKKLRNFTAIIHDKSEKLYHKIKTVIMDLRAILHDLYCMVRPMSLNFASFFGYNIEVMLDRLADEISKKHQNDLEQSKLQISDRKDREIQKLREQLQQDHKNELETLRRRFKLAISTTSIERTGSESSLEKVQLDIVDQSAQETEIQKLKTIIEKQSNDFEQKISLIRTRYENDKKQLLNEFLRKKAINSENDINLNYLMQKNSIFESTLTKIEERLKGFINQSNDSEIKNSDQLIDTILNDIRDSNRKFDTLNTTSFISLSTTPEAI
;
A
#
# COMPACT_ATOMS: atom_id res chain seq x y z
N MET A 1 33.77 -36.36 7.52
CA MET A 1 33.27 -37.04 6.31
C MET A 1 32.29 -36.10 5.65
N LEU A 2 32.36 -35.93 4.34
CA LEU A 2 31.40 -35.15 3.58
C LEU A 2 30.29 -36.08 3.06
N TYR A 3 29.04 -35.74 3.34
CA TYR A 3 27.89 -36.58 3.00
C TYR A 3 27.13 -36.04 1.78
N ILE A 4 26.87 -36.92 0.82
CA ILE A 4 26.13 -36.61 -0.41
C ILE A 4 25.04 -37.66 -0.59
N PHE A 5 23.82 -37.22 -0.75
CA PHE A 5 22.67 -38.10 -0.91
C PHE A 5 22.24 -38.15 -2.37
N LEU A 6 22.41 -39.31 -3.01
CA LEU A 6 21.92 -39.55 -4.37
C LEU A 6 20.42 -39.82 -4.33
N VAL A 7 19.64 -38.85 -4.75
CA VAL A 7 18.18 -38.87 -4.59
C VAL A 7 17.52 -39.91 -5.46
N ASN A 8 17.99 -40.06 -6.70
CA ASN A 8 17.45 -40.96 -7.71
C ASN A 8 17.26 -42.39 -7.17
N ASN A 9 18.23 -42.89 -6.40
CA ASN A 9 18.24 -44.26 -5.86
C ASN A 9 18.14 -44.29 -4.32
N GLY A 10 17.98 -43.12 -3.68
CA GLY A 10 17.89 -42.96 -2.22
C GLY A 10 19.10 -43.49 -1.47
N LYS A 11 20.32 -43.14 -1.89
CA LYS A 11 21.57 -43.69 -1.32
C LYS A 11 22.47 -42.60 -0.76
N MET A 12 22.84 -42.73 0.50
CA MET A 12 23.89 -41.90 1.12
C MET A 12 25.28 -42.33 0.64
N MET A 13 26.08 -41.35 0.23
CA MET A 13 27.47 -41.50 -0.18
C MET A 13 28.37 -40.67 0.73
N THR A 14 29.56 -41.19 1.00
CA THR A 14 30.57 -40.51 1.81
C THR A 14 31.80 -40.19 0.98
N PHE A 15 32.29 -38.97 1.15
CA PHE A 15 33.46 -38.43 0.49
C PHE A 15 34.44 -37.87 1.53
N ASP A 16 35.69 -37.66 1.10
CA ASP A 16 36.71 -37.05 1.94
C ASP A 16 36.27 -35.63 2.35
N MET A 17 36.42 -35.32 3.64
CA MET A 17 36.11 -34.00 4.18
C MET A 17 36.99 -32.90 3.58
N ASN A 18 38.17 -33.25 3.06
CA ASN A 18 39.03 -32.30 2.34
C ASN A 18 38.34 -31.67 1.12
N LEU A 19 37.35 -32.34 0.52
CA LEU A 19 36.57 -31.74 -0.57
C LEU A 19 35.67 -30.58 -0.11
N ALA A 20 35.45 -30.41 1.20
CA ALA A 20 34.69 -29.28 1.72
C ALA A 20 35.40 -27.93 1.52
N ILE A 21 36.74 -27.91 1.52
CA ILE A 21 37.53 -26.68 1.32
C ILE A 21 37.82 -26.39 -0.17
N GLU A 22 37.53 -27.34 -1.04
CA GLU A 22 37.68 -27.24 -2.49
C GLU A 22 36.46 -26.57 -3.16
N THR A 23 36.60 -26.26 -4.45
CA THR A 23 35.48 -25.74 -5.25
C THR A 23 34.42 -26.81 -5.52
N VAL A 24 33.18 -26.37 -5.72
CA VAL A 24 32.07 -27.25 -6.11
C VAL A 24 32.37 -27.97 -7.43
N GLU A 25 33.07 -27.33 -8.37
CA GLU A 25 33.52 -27.99 -9.60
C GLU A 25 34.43 -29.19 -9.31
N THR A 26 35.37 -29.06 -8.38
CA THR A 26 36.24 -30.16 -7.94
C THR A 26 35.44 -31.28 -7.29
N LEU A 27 34.43 -30.92 -6.49
CA LEU A 27 33.49 -31.89 -5.91
C LEU A 27 32.72 -32.65 -7.00
N LYS A 28 32.22 -31.96 -8.04
CA LYS A 28 31.52 -32.62 -9.15
C LYS A 28 32.41 -33.62 -9.90
N TRP A 29 33.68 -33.30 -10.09
CA TRP A 29 34.66 -34.24 -10.65
C TRP A 29 34.93 -35.44 -9.73
N ALA A 30 34.98 -35.22 -8.41
CA ALA A 30 35.10 -36.32 -7.45
C ALA A 30 33.88 -37.26 -7.48
N ILE A 31 32.67 -36.70 -7.63
CA ILE A 31 31.43 -37.47 -7.82
C ILE A 31 31.49 -38.25 -9.14
N PHE A 32 31.91 -37.63 -10.24
CA PHE A 32 32.05 -38.31 -11.53
C PHE A 32 32.98 -39.51 -11.43
N ARG A 33 34.15 -39.36 -10.81
CA ARG A 33 35.13 -40.45 -10.65
C ARG A 33 34.60 -41.61 -9.80
N ARG A 34 33.76 -41.35 -8.81
CA ARG A 34 33.23 -42.37 -7.90
C ARG A 34 31.95 -43.04 -8.43
N CYS A 35 31.08 -42.26 -9.04
CA CYS A 35 29.71 -42.65 -9.35
C CYS A 35 29.43 -42.75 -10.86
N ASN A 36 30.38 -42.36 -11.71
CA ASN A 36 30.24 -42.32 -13.15
C ASN A 36 29.06 -41.45 -13.66
N ILE A 37 28.72 -40.39 -12.91
CA ILE A 37 27.67 -39.42 -13.29
C ILE A 37 28.35 -38.21 -13.93
N PRO A 38 28.19 -37.94 -15.23
CA PRO A 38 28.81 -36.80 -15.91
C PRO A 38 28.50 -35.45 -15.24
N VAL A 39 29.47 -34.54 -15.21
CA VAL A 39 29.42 -33.27 -14.46
C VAL A 39 28.24 -32.39 -14.91
N GLU A 40 27.93 -32.39 -16.20
CA GLU A 40 26.82 -31.69 -16.84
C GLU A 40 25.44 -32.17 -16.39
N PHE A 41 25.34 -33.42 -15.94
CA PHE A 41 24.10 -34.02 -15.44
C PHE A 41 23.98 -33.94 -13.92
N GLN A 42 25.02 -33.49 -13.22
CA GLN A 42 25.00 -33.33 -11.76
C GLN A 42 24.38 -32.00 -11.35
N VAL A 43 23.22 -32.09 -10.69
CA VAL A 43 22.59 -30.98 -9.97
C VAL A 43 22.80 -31.21 -8.48
N LEU A 44 23.46 -30.25 -7.83
CA LEU A 44 23.75 -30.29 -6.40
C LEU A 44 22.92 -29.22 -5.72
N LEU A 45 22.06 -29.62 -4.79
CA LEU A 45 21.26 -28.73 -3.96
C LEU A 45 21.56 -28.96 -2.48
N ILE A 46 21.42 -27.93 -1.66
CA ILE A 46 21.39 -28.07 -0.20
C ILE A 46 19.96 -28.05 0.33
N SER A 47 19.80 -28.38 1.61
CA SER A 47 18.56 -28.13 2.36
C SER A 47 18.08 -26.69 2.17
N GLY A 48 16.85 -26.51 1.67
CA GLY A 48 16.30 -25.19 1.32
C GLY A 48 16.29 -24.88 -0.18
N GLY A 49 16.90 -25.73 -1.03
CA GLY A 49 16.79 -25.61 -2.49
C GLY A 49 17.81 -24.69 -3.15
N GLU A 50 18.80 -24.20 -2.40
CA GLU A 50 19.91 -23.44 -2.97
C GLU A 50 20.84 -24.36 -3.78
N SER A 51 21.19 -23.90 -4.99
CA SER A 51 22.06 -24.63 -5.92
C SER A 51 23.52 -24.24 -5.73
N LEU A 52 24.39 -25.25 -5.61
CA LEU A 52 25.82 -25.02 -5.42
C LEU A 52 26.46 -24.48 -6.70
N GLN A 53 27.07 -23.29 -6.59
CA GLN A 53 27.72 -22.62 -7.71
C GLN A 53 29.11 -23.23 -7.98
N PRO A 54 29.49 -23.47 -9.25
CA PRO A 54 30.75 -24.17 -9.58
C PRO A 54 32.01 -23.56 -8.97
N ASN A 55 32.05 -22.22 -8.89
CA ASN A 55 33.21 -21.45 -8.42
C ASN A 55 33.26 -21.28 -6.90
N ASP A 56 32.16 -21.56 -6.20
CA ASP A 56 32.10 -21.40 -4.75
C ASP A 56 32.81 -22.58 -4.08
N ARG A 57 33.28 -22.37 -2.84
CA ARG A 57 33.79 -23.46 -2.01
C ARG A 57 32.64 -24.18 -1.35
N VAL A 58 32.73 -25.50 -1.21
CA VAL A 58 31.66 -26.31 -0.60
C VAL A 58 31.36 -25.85 0.84
N CYS A 59 32.37 -25.46 1.62
CA CYS A 59 32.23 -24.98 2.99
C CYS A 59 31.56 -23.60 3.12
N GLN A 60 31.32 -22.88 2.02
CA GLN A 60 30.58 -21.62 2.03
C GLN A 60 29.10 -21.85 2.37
N TYR A 61 28.57 -23.03 2.02
CA TYR A 61 27.24 -23.47 2.36
C TYR A 61 27.22 -24.02 3.79
N SER A 62 27.04 -23.11 4.74
CA SER A 62 26.97 -23.43 6.17
C SER A 62 25.88 -24.48 6.41
N SER A 63 26.22 -25.58 7.10
CA SER A 63 25.34 -26.75 7.38
C SER A 63 25.09 -27.74 6.22
N ALA A 64 25.77 -27.60 5.08
CA ALA A 64 25.71 -28.59 4.00
C ALA A 64 26.76 -29.69 4.16
N GLY A 65 26.38 -30.92 3.79
CA GLY A 65 27.30 -32.06 3.71
C GLY A 65 27.51 -32.80 5.03
N THR A 66 26.58 -32.67 5.98
CA THR A 66 26.52 -33.46 7.22
C THR A 66 25.64 -34.71 7.04
N ASP A 67 25.66 -35.62 8.00
CA ASP A 67 24.81 -36.81 8.04
C ASP A 67 23.30 -36.48 8.07
N THR A 68 22.94 -35.38 8.74
CA THR A 68 21.56 -34.90 8.93
C THR A 68 21.12 -33.87 7.89
N SER A 69 22.06 -33.29 7.13
CA SER A 69 21.81 -32.34 6.06
C SER A 69 22.86 -32.55 4.95
N PRO A 70 22.75 -33.67 4.20
CA PRO A 70 23.68 -33.99 3.13
C PRO A 70 23.50 -33.02 1.96
N ILE A 71 24.49 -32.98 1.07
CA ILE A 71 24.31 -32.34 -0.24
C ILE A 71 23.47 -33.28 -1.10
N PHE A 72 22.34 -32.81 -1.63
CA PHE A 72 21.46 -33.59 -2.48
C PHE A 72 21.95 -33.57 -3.92
N LEU A 73 22.24 -34.76 -4.46
CA LEU A 73 22.65 -34.96 -5.84
C LEU A 73 21.48 -35.52 -6.65
N PHE A 74 21.13 -34.80 -7.71
CA PHE A 74 20.17 -35.22 -8.73
C PHE A 74 20.90 -35.43 -10.05
N CYS A 75 20.61 -36.55 -10.71
CA CYS A 75 21.07 -36.81 -12.06
C CYS A 75 20.00 -36.36 -13.06
N LYS A 76 20.36 -35.48 -14.00
CA LYS A 76 19.48 -35.04 -15.10
C LYS A 76 19.23 -36.12 -16.15
N ASN A 77 20.09 -37.13 -16.24
CA ASN A 77 19.94 -38.20 -17.22
C ASN A 77 18.99 -39.28 -16.67
N GLU A 78 18.18 -39.86 -17.54
CA GLU A 78 17.40 -41.07 -17.24
C GLU A 78 18.37 -42.18 -16.88
N ILE A 79 18.49 -42.52 -15.60
CA ILE A 79 19.15 -43.75 -15.19
C ILE A 79 18.16 -44.87 -15.50
N GLU A 80 18.20 -45.38 -16.73
CA GLU A 80 17.78 -46.75 -16.98
C GLU A 80 18.55 -47.66 -16.03
N SER A 81 17.83 -48.64 -15.48
CA SER A 81 18.25 -49.65 -14.50
C SER A 81 18.43 -49.18 -13.05
N MET A 82 17.37 -49.43 -12.28
CA MET A 82 17.55 -49.91 -10.91
C MET A 82 18.33 -51.22 -11.04
N ASP A 83 19.62 -51.20 -10.73
CA ASP A 83 20.41 -52.43 -10.69
C ASP A 83 19.79 -53.33 -9.61
N ASP A 84 19.15 -54.41 -10.04
CA ASP A 84 18.39 -55.41 -9.28
C ASP A 84 19.31 -56.29 -8.40
N SER A 85 20.43 -55.75 -7.94
CA SER A 85 21.42 -56.46 -7.13
C SER A 85 21.25 -56.17 -5.64
N LEU A 86 20.04 -56.37 -5.11
CA LEU A 86 19.81 -56.48 -3.67
C LEU A 86 19.43 -57.93 -3.36
N ASP A 87 20.50 -58.69 -3.09
CA ASP A 87 20.57 -60.11 -2.72
C ASP A 87 19.33 -60.61 -1.98
N SER A 88 18.45 -61.28 -2.72
CA SER A 88 17.34 -62.09 -2.20
C SER A 88 17.83 -63.42 -1.55
N GLN A 89 19.11 -63.51 -1.14
CA GLN A 89 19.79 -64.79 -0.91
C GLN A 89 20.06 -65.15 0.55
N THR A 90 19.62 -64.37 1.54
CA THR A 90 20.03 -64.56 2.95
C THR A 90 18.97 -65.06 3.92
N CYS A 91 17.68 -65.12 3.54
CA CYS A 91 16.60 -65.51 4.47
C CYS A 91 16.50 -67.03 4.71
N ASP A 92 16.72 -67.85 3.67
CA ASP A 92 16.45 -69.29 3.76
C ASP A 92 17.47 -70.07 4.62
N ASP A 93 18.73 -69.64 4.71
CA ASP A 93 19.80 -70.37 5.41
C ASP A 93 19.61 -70.43 6.94
N MET A 94 19.17 -69.33 7.57
CA MET A 94 19.10 -69.25 9.03
C MET A 94 17.98 -70.11 9.63
N LYS A 95 16.85 -70.22 8.91
CA LYS A 95 15.72 -71.03 9.35
C LYS A 95 16.08 -72.53 9.40
N GLU A 96 16.70 -73.04 8.33
CA GLU A 96 17.13 -74.45 8.24
C GLU A 96 18.17 -74.80 9.32
N ARG A 97 19.09 -73.88 9.61
CA ARG A 97 20.12 -74.05 10.65
C ARG A 97 19.55 -74.09 12.06
N VAL A 98 18.55 -73.25 12.35
CA VAL A 98 17.86 -73.31 13.65
C VAL A 98 17.07 -74.61 13.78
N GLU A 99 16.32 -75.00 12.76
CA GLU A 99 15.55 -76.26 12.76
C GLU A 99 16.45 -77.48 12.99
N SER A 100 17.66 -77.47 12.41
CA SER A 100 18.69 -78.50 12.67
C SER A 100 19.20 -78.50 14.12
N CYS A 101 19.47 -77.33 14.71
CA CYS A 101 19.88 -77.19 16.12
C CYS A 101 18.81 -77.66 17.13
N LEU A 102 17.52 -77.58 16.74
CA LEU A 102 16.41 -78.03 17.58
C LEU A 102 16.29 -79.56 17.68
N GLN A 103 16.92 -80.31 16.76
CA GLN A 103 16.90 -81.78 16.70
C GLN A 103 18.04 -82.45 17.48
N MET A 104 19.00 -81.68 18.02
CA MET A 104 20.14 -82.21 18.77
C MET A 104 19.72 -82.83 20.12
N GLU A 105 20.31 -83.97 20.45
CA GLU A 105 20.12 -84.68 21.73
C GLU A 105 20.69 -83.90 22.93
N PRO A 106 20.11 -83.98 24.14
CA PRO A 106 20.59 -83.23 25.31
C PRO A 106 22.02 -83.63 25.73
N ASN A 107 22.98 -82.74 25.56
CA ASN A 107 24.35 -82.85 26.06
C ASN A 107 25.01 -81.46 26.16
N PHE A 108 26.22 -81.38 26.72
CA PHE A 108 26.93 -80.10 26.87
C PHE A 108 27.19 -79.40 25.54
N ASN A 109 27.58 -80.15 24.51
CA ASN A 109 27.84 -79.62 23.16
C ASN A 109 26.57 -79.06 22.51
N THR A 110 25.40 -79.63 22.83
CA THR A 110 24.10 -79.11 22.39
C THR A 110 23.77 -77.76 23.00
N VAL A 111 24.08 -77.56 24.28
CA VAL A 111 23.94 -76.24 24.94
C VAL A 111 24.88 -75.21 24.31
N GLU A 112 26.12 -75.61 24.04
CA GLU A 112 27.11 -74.76 23.37
C GLU A 112 26.68 -74.38 21.94
N SER A 113 26.23 -75.36 21.15
CA SER A 113 25.77 -75.15 19.77
C SER A 113 24.53 -74.25 19.70
N ARG A 114 23.59 -74.41 20.62
CA ARG A 114 22.38 -73.55 20.69
C ARG A 114 22.70 -72.13 21.14
N ASN A 115 23.68 -71.95 22.04
CA ASN A 115 24.18 -70.63 22.39
C ASN A 115 24.86 -69.95 21.20
N GLU A 116 25.68 -70.68 20.43
CA GLU A 116 26.28 -70.14 19.20
C GLU A 116 25.23 -69.76 18.15
N MET A 117 24.19 -70.58 17.96
CA MET A 117 23.08 -70.26 17.06
C MET A 117 22.32 -69.02 17.52
N ALA A 118 22.05 -68.86 18.83
CA ALA A 118 21.43 -67.67 19.40
C ALA A 118 22.28 -66.41 19.15
N MET A 119 23.60 -66.50 19.30
CA MET A 119 24.52 -65.39 18.98
C MET A 119 24.49 -65.03 17.49
N GLN A 120 24.49 -66.01 16.59
CA GLN A 120 24.41 -65.78 15.14
C GLN A 120 23.08 -65.15 14.71
N LEU A 121 21.96 -65.59 15.30
CA LEU A 121 20.66 -64.94 15.08
C LEU A 121 20.69 -63.49 15.52
N TYR A 122 21.21 -63.21 16.71
CA TYR A 122 21.30 -61.84 17.22
C TYR A 122 22.18 -60.93 16.37
N GLU A 123 23.31 -61.42 15.87
CA GLU A 123 24.18 -60.67 14.95
C GLU A 123 23.48 -60.37 13.62
N THR A 124 22.77 -61.36 13.07
CA THR A 124 21.98 -61.19 11.83
C THR A 124 20.83 -60.20 12.04
N ASP A 125 20.10 -60.33 13.14
CA ASP A 125 19.01 -59.43 13.52
C ASP A 125 19.48 -58.01 13.79
N ARG A 126 20.70 -57.84 14.32
CA ARG A 126 21.31 -56.52 14.45
C ARG A 126 21.47 -55.87 13.09
N MET A 127 21.98 -56.61 12.10
CA MET A 127 22.14 -56.11 10.74
C MET A 127 20.79 -55.77 10.09
N LEU A 128 19.77 -56.62 10.26
CA LEU A 128 18.41 -56.38 9.77
C LEU A 128 17.78 -55.15 10.43
N PHE A 129 17.90 -55.00 11.75
CA PHE A 129 17.37 -53.84 12.48
C PHE A 129 18.02 -52.53 12.00
N HIS A 130 19.36 -52.48 11.87
CA HIS A 130 20.05 -51.30 11.34
C HIS A 130 19.68 -51.05 9.87
N SER A 131 19.43 -52.10 9.09
CA SER A 131 18.91 -51.97 7.72
C SER A 131 17.53 -51.29 7.73
N CYS A 132 16.61 -51.68 8.60
CA CYS A 132 15.32 -51.00 8.76
C CYS A 132 15.48 -49.51 9.10
N GLU A 133 16.35 -49.18 10.07
CA GLU A 133 16.62 -47.79 10.47
C GLU A 133 17.14 -46.97 9.28
N ASN A 134 18.13 -47.51 8.55
CA ASN A 134 18.70 -46.84 7.39
C ASN A 134 17.69 -46.68 6.24
N LEU A 135 16.87 -47.70 5.97
CA LEU A 135 15.87 -47.65 4.90
C LEU A 135 14.80 -46.59 5.15
N VAL A 136 14.40 -46.36 6.40
CA VAL A 136 13.44 -45.30 6.74
C VAL A 136 14.14 -43.94 6.79
N HIS A 137 15.36 -43.87 7.33
CA HIS A 137 16.17 -42.66 7.30
C HIS A 137 16.40 -42.15 5.86
N ASP A 138 16.74 -43.04 4.93
CA ASP A 138 16.89 -42.72 3.51
C ASP A 138 15.59 -42.15 2.92
N GLN A 139 14.43 -42.62 3.35
CA GLN A 139 13.14 -42.09 2.89
C GLN A 139 12.85 -40.70 3.45
N HIS A 140 13.25 -40.39 4.68
CA HIS A 140 13.19 -39.02 5.21
C HIS A 140 14.12 -38.08 4.43
N LEU A 141 15.33 -38.53 4.10
CA LEU A 141 16.25 -37.76 3.25
C LEU A 141 15.70 -37.59 1.83
N GLN A 142 15.00 -38.58 1.28
CA GLN A 142 14.28 -38.45 0.01
C GLN A 142 13.17 -37.39 0.09
N GLN A 143 12.38 -37.36 1.16
CA GLN A 143 11.39 -36.30 1.39
C GLN A 143 12.05 -34.92 1.49
N GLN A 144 13.12 -34.80 2.27
CA GLN A 144 13.86 -33.53 2.44
C GLN A 144 14.46 -33.06 1.11
N SER A 145 15.01 -33.99 0.33
CA SER A 145 15.57 -33.70 -0.98
C SER A 145 14.50 -33.23 -1.96
N TRP A 146 13.31 -33.85 -1.95
CA TRP A 146 12.18 -33.44 -2.77
C TRP A 146 11.74 -32.02 -2.43
N ALA A 147 11.65 -31.70 -1.13
CA ALA A 147 11.36 -30.35 -0.67
C ALA A 147 12.41 -29.33 -1.16
N ALA A 148 13.70 -29.71 -1.18
CA ALA A 148 14.75 -28.86 -1.73
C ALA A 148 14.57 -28.60 -3.23
N VAL A 149 14.19 -29.60 -4.04
CA VAL A 149 13.91 -29.38 -5.48
C VAL A 149 12.71 -28.45 -5.67
N LEU A 150 11.65 -28.64 -4.89
CA LEU A 150 10.46 -27.79 -4.98
C LEU A 150 10.76 -26.34 -4.63
N ALA A 151 11.50 -26.11 -3.54
CA ALA A 151 11.95 -24.77 -3.16
C ALA A 151 12.78 -24.13 -4.28
N ASN A 152 13.70 -24.90 -4.89
CA ASN A 152 14.48 -24.43 -6.03
C ASN A 152 13.60 -24.02 -7.22
N LEU A 153 12.61 -24.85 -7.58
CA LEU A 153 11.68 -24.56 -8.65
C LEU A 153 10.84 -23.30 -8.34
N GLU A 154 10.38 -23.15 -7.10
CA GLU A 154 9.58 -22.00 -6.66
C GLU A 154 10.38 -20.69 -6.69
N ASP A 155 11.64 -20.70 -6.28
CA ASP A 155 12.53 -19.55 -6.41
C ASP A 155 12.73 -19.15 -7.87
N ILE A 156 12.93 -20.12 -8.76
CA ILE A 156 13.09 -19.89 -10.20
C ILE A 156 11.79 -19.33 -10.80
N VAL A 157 10.64 -19.91 -10.48
CA VAL A 157 9.32 -19.44 -10.94
C VAL A 157 9.06 -18.01 -10.45
N THR A 158 9.32 -17.71 -9.18
CA THR A 158 9.12 -16.37 -8.60
C THR A 158 10.01 -15.32 -9.28
N SER A 159 11.27 -15.67 -9.54
CA SER A 159 12.21 -14.81 -10.27
C SER A 159 11.74 -14.55 -11.70
N PHE A 160 11.29 -15.60 -12.40
CA PHE A 160 10.72 -15.53 -13.74
C PHE A 160 9.45 -14.66 -13.79
N GLU A 161 8.50 -14.84 -12.87
CA GLU A 161 7.28 -14.03 -12.78
C GLU A 161 7.60 -12.54 -12.59
N THR A 162 8.57 -12.23 -11.73
CA THR A 162 9.01 -10.85 -11.48
C THR A 162 9.59 -10.22 -12.75
N LYS A 163 10.44 -10.94 -13.49
CA LYS A 163 10.99 -10.48 -14.77
C LYS A 163 9.89 -10.31 -15.83
N ALA A 164 8.97 -11.27 -15.94
CA ALA A 164 7.85 -11.22 -16.89
C ALA A 164 6.97 -9.99 -16.65
N LYS A 165 6.62 -9.72 -15.38
CA LYS A 165 5.84 -8.54 -14.99
C LYS A 165 6.57 -7.23 -15.31
N ASN A 166 7.88 -7.16 -15.08
CA ASN A 166 8.68 -5.99 -15.43
C ASN A 166 8.68 -5.73 -16.95
N VAL A 167 8.83 -6.79 -17.76
CA VAL A 167 8.74 -6.71 -19.22
C VAL A 167 7.35 -6.24 -19.64
N GLU A 168 6.29 -6.80 -19.07
CA GLU A 168 4.91 -6.41 -19.35
C GLU A 168 4.66 -4.93 -19.08
N VAL A 169 5.08 -4.42 -17.91
CA VAL A 169 4.90 -3.01 -17.54
C VAL A 169 5.63 -2.08 -18.51
N LEU A 170 6.89 -2.40 -18.86
CA LEU A 170 7.67 -1.61 -19.82
C LEU A 170 7.04 -1.63 -21.22
N TYR A 171 6.56 -2.80 -21.66
CA TYR A 171 5.91 -2.95 -22.96
C TYR A 171 4.59 -2.14 -22.99
N ALA A 172 3.76 -2.26 -21.95
CA ALA A 172 2.49 -1.54 -21.85
C ALA A 172 2.67 -0.02 -21.86
N ASP A 173 3.72 0.50 -21.21
CA ASP A 173 4.05 1.93 -21.24
C ASP A 173 4.45 2.41 -22.65
N ILE A 174 5.20 1.58 -23.40
CA ILE A 174 5.53 1.87 -24.81
C ILE A 174 4.27 1.91 -25.66
N LEU A 175 3.36 0.93 -25.53
CA LEU A 175 2.11 0.89 -26.30
C LEU A 175 1.22 2.09 -26.00
N LYS A 176 1.04 2.43 -24.72
CA LYS A 176 0.21 3.56 -24.29
C LYS A 176 0.67 4.89 -24.90
N ASN A 177 1.99 5.08 -24.99
CA ASN A 177 2.59 6.32 -25.48
C ASN A 177 3.05 6.23 -26.95
N LYS A 178 2.75 5.13 -27.65
CA LYS A 178 3.32 4.82 -28.98
C LYS A 178 3.08 5.94 -30.00
N VAL A 179 1.86 6.47 -30.07
CA VAL A 179 1.51 7.57 -30.99
C VAL A 179 2.34 8.82 -30.72
N SER A 180 2.46 9.22 -29.45
CA SER A 180 3.26 10.39 -29.07
C SER A 180 4.76 10.17 -29.35
N TYR A 181 5.27 8.95 -29.17
CA TYR A 181 6.66 8.63 -29.51
C TYR A 181 6.92 8.63 -31.02
N ILE A 182 5.97 8.17 -31.84
CA ILE A 182 6.06 8.24 -33.29
C ILE A 182 6.11 9.71 -33.74
N GLU A 183 5.17 10.54 -33.28
CA GLU A 183 5.15 11.98 -33.60
C GLU A 183 6.45 12.68 -33.22
N LEU A 184 7.01 12.32 -32.05
CA LEU A 184 8.28 12.86 -31.58
C LEU A 184 9.44 12.47 -32.50
N LEU A 185 9.52 11.20 -32.88
CA LEU A 185 10.59 10.69 -33.73
C LEU A 185 10.48 11.20 -35.18
N GLU A 186 9.27 11.37 -35.72
CA GLU A 186 9.04 11.97 -37.03
C GLU A 186 9.52 13.44 -37.08
N ASN A 187 9.30 14.18 -35.99
CA ASN A 187 9.74 15.58 -35.86
C ASN A 187 11.21 15.74 -35.46
N PHE A 188 11.92 14.65 -35.14
CA PHE A 188 13.29 14.68 -34.62
C PHE A 188 14.28 15.41 -35.54
N ASN A 189 14.13 15.27 -36.85
CA ASN A 189 14.96 15.98 -37.83
C ASN A 189 14.73 17.51 -37.81
N GLN A 190 13.51 17.94 -37.52
CA GLN A 190 13.18 19.36 -37.35
C GLN A 190 13.75 19.87 -36.03
N ASP A 191 13.64 19.09 -34.95
CA ASP A 191 14.24 19.42 -33.65
C ASP A 191 15.76 19.59 -33.76
N LYS A 192 16.45 18.70 -34.48
CA LYS A 192 17.89 18.81 -34.76
C LYS A 192 18.23 20.10 -35.49
N LYS A 193 17.42 20.50 -36.48
CA LYS A 193 17.59 21.78 -37.19
C LYS A 193 17.39 22.98 -36.25
N ILE A 194 16.38 22.96 -35.40
CA ILE A 194 16.13 24.03 -34.42
C ILE A 194 17.31 24.13 -33.46
N LEU A 195 17.71 23.02 -32.83
CA LEU A 195 18.84 22.98 -31.89
C LEU A 195 20.17 23.45 -32.52
N SER A 196 20.39 23.21 -33.83
CA SER A 196 21.58 23.69 -34.55
C SER A 196 21.60 25.21 -34.72
N LYS A 197 20.43 25.86 -34.78
CA LYS A 197 20.31 27.32 -34.88
C LYS A 197 20.35 28.02 -33.52
N MET A 198 20.20 27.29 -32.41
CA MET A 198 20.14 27.87 -31.07
C MET A 198 21.54 28.17 -30.53
N PRO A 199 21.94 29.45 -30.38
CA PRO A 199 23.26 29.79 -29.84
C PRO A 199 23.28 29.58 -28.33
N LEU A 200 24.37 29.03 -27.80
CA LEU A 200 24.59 28.96 -26.35
C LEU A 200 25.17 30.30 -25.86
N LEU A 201 24.42 31.02 -25.04
CA LEU A 201 24.88 32.30 -24.48
C LEU A 201 26.19 32.15 -23.69
N LYS A 202 27.18 32.99 -24.00
CA LYS A 202 28.53 32.94 -23.39
C LYS A 202 28.52 33.03 -21.87
N CYS A 203 27.55 33.75 -21.30
CA CYS A 203 27.40 33.91 -19.85
C CYS A 203 26.96 32.62 -19.12
N LEU A 204 26.56 31.57 -19.86
CA LEU A 204 26.18 30.25 -19.34
C LEU A 204 27.34 29.25 -19.35
N ILE A 205 28.44 29.55 -20.05
CA ILE A 205 29.62 28.68 -20.18
C ILE A 205 30.66 29.11 -19.14
N SER A 206 31.29 28.16 -18.44
CA SER A 206 32.32 28.48 -17.45
C SER A 206 33.54 29.12 -18.11
N LYS A 207 34.21 30.06 -17.41
CA LYS A 207 35.39 30.80 -17.90
C LYS A 207 36.57 29.91 -18.34
N SER A 208 36.51 28.59 -18.11
CA SER A 208 37.56 27.62 -18.43
C SER A 208 37.44 26.99 -19.83
N GLU A 209 36.32 27.14 -20.52
CA GLU A 209 36.12 26.57 -21.87
C GLU A 209 36.15 27.71 -22.92
N ASN A 210 37.30 27.93 -23.59
CA ASN A 210 37.43 28.83 -24.75
C ASN A 210 36.69 28.24 -25.96
N LEU A 211 35.36 28.28 -25.92
CA LEU A 211 34.49 27.84 -27.00
C LEU A 211 33.89 29.08 -27.68
N GLU A 212 34.37 29.41 -28.87
CA GLU A 212 33.71 30.35 -29.77
C GLU A 212 32.32 29.81 -30.17
N GLU A 213 31.35 30.71 -30.33
CA GLU A 213 29.92 30.50 -30.66
C GLU A 213 29.51 29.05 -30.97
N VAL A 214 29.19 28.29 -29.92
CA VAL A 214 28.71 26.90 -30.03
C VAL A 214 27.20 26.90 -29.97
N SER A 215 26.56 26.19 -30.90
CA SER A 215 25.12 25.93 -30.82
C SER A 215 24.79 24.95 -29.69
N LEU A 216 23.55 24.96 -29.19
CA LEU A 216 23.10 24.02 -28.17
C LEU A 216 23.27 22.57 -28.66
N LEU A 217 23.03 22.30 -29.96
CA LEU A 217 23.27 20.99 -30.57
C LEU A 217 24.75 20.57 -30.51
N GLU A 218 25.66 21.45 -30.91
CA GLU A 218 27.11 21.15 -30.91
C GLU A 218 27.65 20.95 -29.49
N TRP A 219 27.11 21.67 -28.51
CA TRP A 219 27.44 21.47 -27.11
C TRP A 219 26.96 20.09 -26.61
N ILE A 220 25.73 19.69 -26.97
CA ILE A 220 25.18 18.37 -26.64
C ILE A 220 26.04 17.27 -27.28
N ILE A 221 26.40 17.39 -28.56
CA ILE A 221 27.25 16.42 -29.28
C ILE A 221 28.66 16.35 -28.66
N LYS A 222 29.26 17.49 -28.31
CA LYS A 222 30.61 17.53 -27.69
C LYS A 222 30.65 16.89 -26.31
N LYS A 223 29.55 16.92 -25.55
CA LYS A 223 29.47 16.30 -24.21
C LYS A 223 29.24 14.79 -24.25
N ASP A 224 28.76 14.23 -25.37
CA ASP A 224 28.55 12.79 -25.53
C ASP A 224 29.20 12.27 -26.83
N SER A 225 30.55 12.26 -26.87
CA SER A 225 31.33 11.87 -28.04
C SER A 225 31.25 10.39 -28.43
N HIS A 226 30.58 9.56 -27.62
CA HIS A 226 30.50 8.11 -27.82
C HIS A 226 29.15 7.62 -28.37
N ASN A 227 28.10 8.46 -28.34
CA ASN A 227 26.79 8.11 -28.88
C ASN A 227 26.43 9.03 -30.05
N SER A 228 26.29 8.48 -31.27
CA SER A 228 25.81 9.26 -32.40
C SER A 228 24.32 9.56 -32.24
N LEU A 229 23.91 10.83 -32.36
CA LEU A 229 22.50 11.22 -32.36
C LEU A 229 21.68 10.51 -33.44
N ASP A 230 22.32 9.99 -34.48
CA ASP A 230 21.65 9.28 -35.58
C ASP A 230 21.24 7.86 -35.19
N GLU A 231 21.83 7.26 -34.14
CA GLU A 231 21.44 5.94 -33.60
C GLU A 231 20.17 5.99 -32.71
N ILE A 232 19.65 7.20 -32.46
CA ILE A 232 18.43 7.43 -31.66
C ILE A 232 17.17 7.18 -32.49
N ASN A 233 17.27 7.21 -33.83
CA ASN A 233 16.12 6.95 -34.69
C ASN A 233 15.70 5.47 -34.58
N CYS A 234 14.66 5.22 -33.78
CA CYS A 234 14.15 3.90 -33.43
C CYS A 234 12.70 3.70 -33.88
N LEU A 235 12.29 4.36 -34.97
CA LEU A 235 10.94 4.22 -35.54
C LEU A 235 10.61 2.77 -35.93
N GLU A 236 11.49 2.11 -36.69
CA GLU A 236 11.30 0.71 -37.09
C GLU A 236 11.25 -0.23 -35.86
N GLU A 237 12.16 0.00 -34.89
CA GLU A 237 12.17 -0.75 -33.63
C GLU A 237 10.88 -0.54 -32.83
N LEU A 238 10.28 0.65 -32.86
CA LEU A 238 9.03 0.98 -32.15
C LEU A 238 7.79 0.39 -32.82
N GLU A 239 7.77 0.36 -34.17
CA GLU A 239 6.66 -0.19 -34.94
C GLU A 239 6.44 -1.68 -34.65
N GLU A 240 7.54 -2.43 -34.44
CA GLU A 240 7.55 -3.84 -34.10
C GLU A 240 6.75 -4.22 -32.83
N TYR A 241 6.49 -3.29 -31.92
CA TYR A 241 5.80 -3.57 -30.66
C TYR A 241 4.29 -3.29 -30.77
N ASP A 242 3.45 -4.31 -30.61
CA ASP A 242 1.99 -4.22 -30.73
C ASP A 242 1.27 -5.02 -29.63
N GLU A 243 -0.07 -4.88 -29.57
CA GLU A 243 -0.88 -5.61 -28.58
C GLU A 243 -0.89 -7.13 -28.83
N ASP A 244 -0.82 -7.58 -30.09
CA ASP A 244 -0.85 -9.01 -30.45
C ASP A 244 0.41 -9.73 -29.95
N ARG A 245 1.59 -9.18 -30.17
CA ARG A 245 2.86 -9.70 -29.66
C ARG A 245 2.88 -9.70 -28.13
N LEU A 246 2.39 -8.64 -27.48
CA LEU A 246 2.27 -8.61 -26.02
C LEU A 246 1.31 -9.70 -25.52
N SER A 247 0.18 -9.91 -26.19
CA SER A 247 -0.78 -10.96 -25.84
C SER A 247 -0.17 -12.36 -25.98
N LYS A 248 0.60 -12.63 -27.04
CA LYS A 248 1.33 -13.89 -27.24
C LYS A 248 2.35 -14.14 -26.14
N ILE A 249 3.11 -13.13 -25.75
CA ILE A 249 4.06 -13.22 -24.63
C ILE A 249 3.31 -13.57 -23.33
N LYS A 250 2.20 -12.88 -23.04
CA LYS A 250 1.38 -13.15 -21.85
C LYS A 250 0.83 -14.57 -21.82
N ILE A 251 0.31 -15.07 -22.94
CA ILE A 251 -0.21 -16.44 -23.06
C ILE A 251 0.91 -17.45 -22.83
N ASN A 252 2.08 -17.25 -23.46
CA ASN A 252 3.22 -18.13 -23.27
C ASN A 252 3.68 -18.18 -21.80
N VAL A 253 3.79 -17.01 -21.16
CA VAL A 253 4.12 -16.90 -19.73
C VAL A 253 3.07 -17.62 -18.88
N ALA A 254 1.79 -17.32 -19.05
CA ALA A 254 0.70 -17.93 -18.29
C ALA A 254 0.65 -19.46 -18.45
N SER A 255 0.93 -19.96 -19.66
CA SER A 255 0.92 -21.40 -19.95
C SER A 255 2.00 -22.16 -19.17
N ILE A 256 3.22 -21.59 -19.07
CA ILE A 256 4.32 -22.19 -18.32
C ILE A 256 4.08 -22.07 -16.82
N LEU A 257 3.58 -20.93 -16.34
CA LEU A 257 3.23 -20.76 -14.93
C LEU A 257 2.21 -21.81 -14.49
N THR A 258 1.16 -22.03 -15.29
CA THR A 258 0.15 -23.07 -15.03
C THR A 258 0.75 -24.48 -14.97
N ARG A 259 1.71 -24.79 -15.86
CA ARG A 259 2.41 -26.09 -15.82
C ARG A 259 3.29 -26.21 -14.59
N SER A 260 3.99 -25.14 -14.21
CA SER A 260 4.91 -25.12 -13.06
C SER A 260 4.20 -25.19 -11.71
N THR A 261 2.93 -24.79 -11.63
CA THR A 261 2.10 -24.81 -10.41
C THR A 261 1.26 -26.06 -10.24
N ASN A 262 1.47 -27.10 -11.06
CA ASN A 262 0.72 -28.35 -10.99
C ASN A 262 0.90 -29.05 -9.62
N SER A 263 -0.12 -28.95 -8.76
CA SER A 263 -0.10 -29.47 -7.39
C SER A 263 0.01 -31.00 -7.32
N ASP A 264 -0.57 -31.72 -8.28
CA ASP A 264 -0.48 -33.18 -8.32
C ASP A 264 0.96 -33.67 -8.54
N MET A 265 1.77 -32.90 -9.27
CA MET A 265 3.19 -33.19 -9.51
C MET A 265 4.11 -32.63 -8.43
N LYS A 266 3.72 -31.56 -7.72
CA LYS A 266 4.47 -31.03 -6.58
C LYS A 266 4.28 -31.87 -5.30
N GLU A 267 3.06 -32.28 -4.99
CA GLU A 267 2.74 -32.94 -3.73
C GLU A 267 2.70 -34.47 -3.85
N ILE A 268 3.35 -35.15 -2.90
CA ILE A 268 3.20 -36.59 -2.67
C ILE A 268 2.17 -36.78 -1.55
N LYS A 269 0.88 -36.88 -1.94
CA LYS A 269 -0.24 -37.00 -1.00
C LYS A 269 -0.03 -38.19 -0.04
N GLY A 270 -0.18 -37.93 1.26
CA GLY A 270 -0.06 -38.96 2.31
C GLY A 270 1.36 -39.38 2.68
N LEU A 271 2.41 -38.74 2.13
CA LEU A 271 3.81 -39.11 2.42
C LEU A 271 4.14 -39.02 3.92
N GLU A 272 3.73 -37.96 4.61
CA GLU A 272 3.97 -37.80 6.06
C GLU A 272 3.31 -38.90 6.89
N GLN A 273 2.07 -39.28 6.54
CA GLN A 273 1.34 -40.36 7.21
C GLN A 273 2.04 -41.70 6.99
N ARG A 274 2.56 -41.93 5.78
CA ARG A 274 3.34 -43.12 5.44
C ARG A 274 4.66 -43.17 6.19
N LEU A 275 5.40 -42.06 6.29
CA LEU A 275 6.64 -41.98 7.07
C LEU A 275 6.39 -42.20 8.57
N SER A 276 5.32 -41.62 9.13
CA SER A 276 4.93 -41.89 10.52
C SER A 276 4.54 -43.35 10.74
N ALA A 277 3.93 -44.02 9.76
CA ALA A 277 3.67 -45.45 9.82
C ALA A 277 4.98 -46.28 9.79
N LEU A 278 5.97 -45.87 8.98
CA LEU A 278 7.28 -46.50 8.94
C LEU A 278 8.05 -46.32 10.26
N GLU A 279 7.96 -45.16 10.92
CA GLU A 279 8.53 -44.94 12.26
C GLU A 279 7.96 -45.94 13.28
N LYS A 280 6.67 -46.27 13.19
CA LYS A 280 6.06 -47.31 14.04
C LYS A 280 6.64 -48.69 13.76
N LEU A 281 6.93 -49.01 12.49
CA LEU A 281 7.59 -50.27 12.13
C LEU A 281 9.02 -50.35 12.68
N ILE A 282 9.77 -49.23 12.73
CA ILE A 282 11.08 -49.20 13.39
C ILE A 282 10.95 -49.46 14.88
N CYS A 283 9.97 -48.85 15.56
CA CYS A 283 9.71 -49.09 16.99
C CYS A 283 9.39 -50.56 17.27
N GLU A 284 8.61 -51.20 16.40
CA GLU A 284 8.31 -52.64 16.47
C GLU A 284 9.57 -53.48 16.26
N ALA A 285 10.35 -53.19 15.22
CA ALA A 285 11.63 -53.86 14.95
C ALA A 285 12.61 -53.72 16.12
N LYS A 286 12.68 -52.53 16.74
CA LYS A 286 13.52 -52.27 17.91
C LYS A 286 13.12 -53.13 19.10
N ASN A 287 11.82 -53.24 19.38
CA ASN A 287 11.32 -54.07 20.47
C ASN A 287 11.68 -55.56 20.24
N ILE A 288 11.47 -56.07 19.03
CA ILE A 288 11.85 -57.45 18.68
C ILE A 288 13.37 -57.66 18.85
N PHE A 289 14.19 -56.71 18.39
CA PHE A 289 15.65 -56.77 18.55
C PHE A 289 16.10 -56.73 20.02
N GLU A 290 15.46 -55.91 20.85
CA GLU A 290 15.76 -55.86 22.30
C GLU A 290 15.42 -57.20 22.98
N ILE A 291 14.30 -57.84 22.61
CA ILE A 291 13.93 -59.18 23.09
C ILE A 291 14.99 -60.21 22.65
N GLN A 292 15.46 -60.17 21.40
CA GLN A 292 16.54 -61.06 20.93
C GLN A 292 17.83 -60.89 21.75
N GLY A 293 18.16 -59.66 22.13
CA GLY A 293 19.30 -59.36 23.00
C GLY A 293 19.16 -59.93 24.41
N ILE A 294 17.95 -59.91 24.98
CA ILE A 294 17.67 -60.52 26.30
C ILE A 294 17.80 -62.05 26.21
N LEU A 295 17.21 -62.67 25.19
CA LEU A 295 17.27 -64.12 24.98
C LEU A 295 18.72 -64.58 24.80
N THR A 296 19.50 -63.91 23.95
CA THR A 296 20.92 -64.23 23.73
C THR A 296 21.76 -64.15 25.01
N LYS A 297 21.52 -63.14 25.85
CA LYS A 297 22.18 -63.03 27.17
C LYS A 297 21.81 -64.19 28.09
N SER A 298 20.55 -64.63 28.08
CA SER A 298 20.08 -65.81 28.82
C SER A 298 20.80 -67.09 28.36
N PHE A 299 20.94 -67.33 27.05
CA PHE A 299 21.72 -68.45 26.53
C PHE A 299 23.17 -68.45 27.02
N ASN A 300 23.82 -67.29 26.99
CA ASN A 300 25.23 -67.17 27.40
C ASN A 300 25.42 -67.38 28.92
N GLN A 301 24.52 -66.83 29.73
CA GLN A 301 24.49 -67.09 31.18
C GLN A 301 24.29 -68.58 31.49
N ASN A 302 23.38 -69.23 30.77
CA ASN A 302 23.12 -70.66 30.93
C ASN A 302 24.32 -71.51 30.52
N LYS A 303 25.01 -71.18 29.41
CA LYS A 303 26.27 -71.82 29.00
C LYS A 303 27.34 -71.70 30.09
N THR A 304 27.58 -70.49 30.58
CA THR A 304 28.59 -70.19 31.62
C THR A 304 28.28 -70.93 32.92
N ARG A 305 27.01 -70.94 33.34
CA ARG A 305 26.59 -71.62 34.57
C ARG A 305 26.81 -73.14 34.53
N ILE A 306 26.61 -73.78 33.37
CA ILE A 306 26.88 -75.22 33.23
C ILE A 306 28.37 -75.51 33.18
N SER A 307 29.18 -74.67 32.51
CA SER A 307 30.64 -74.87 32.49
C SER A 307 31.24 -74.79 33.90
N ASP A 308 30.67 -73.93 34.75
CA ASP A 308 31.15 -73.69 36.11
C ASP A 308 30.66 -74.76 37.12
N LEU A 309 29.39 -75.17 37.03
CA LEU A 309 28.77 -76.09 38.00
C LEU A 309 28.89 -77.57 37.63
N ARG A 310 29.05 -77.91 36.33
CA ARG A 310 29.13 -79.28 35.78
C ARG A 310 28.02 -80.24 36.22
N ASP A 311 26.85 -79.73 36.57
CA ASP A 311 25.71 -80.54 36.99
C ASP A 311 24.95 -81.09 35.77
N VAL A 312 25.10 -82.39 35.52
CA VAL A 312 24.53 -83.11 34.36
C VAL A 312 23.01 -83.33 34.51
N SER A 313 22.47 -83.26 35.73
CA SER A 313 21.05 -83.54 36.03
C SER A 313 20.08 -82.50 35.46
N ILE A 314 20.56 -81.27 35.25
CA ILE A 314 19.76 -80.11 34.81
C ILE A 314 19.71 -80.01 33.27
N LEU A 315 20.59 -80.74 32.56
CA LEU A 315 20.74 -80.63 31.10
C LEU A 315 19.46 -80.94 30.30
N PRO A 316 18.63 -81.95 30.63
CA PRO A 316 17.41 -82.23 29.88
C PRO A 316 16.40 -81.08 29.93
N ASP A 317 16.15 -80.54 31.13
CA ASP A 317 15.19 -79.44 31.34
C ASP A 317 15.70 -78.14 30.72
N LEU A 318 17.00 -77.87 30.83
CA LEU A 318 17.60 -76.70 30.20
C LEU A 318 17.58 -76.81 28.67
N CYS A 319 17.91 -77.98 28.11
CA CYS A 319 17.83 -78.21 26.67
C CYS A 319 16.37 -78.10 26.19
N HIS A 320 15.38 -78.48 26.99
CA HIS A 320 13.98 -78.24 26.67
C HIS A 320 13.66 -76.74 26.61
N ASN A 321 14.06 -75.97 27.64
CA ASN A 321 13.86 -74.52 27.68
C ASN A 321 14.60 -73.79 26.53
N HIS A 322 15.85 -74.15 26.26
CA HIS A 322 16.62 -73.64 25.11
C HIS A 322 15.93 -73.91 23.78
N LYS A 323 15.23 -75.05 23.65
CA LYS A 323 14.47 -75.37 22.44
C LYS A 323 13.31 -74.37 22.25
N GLU A 324 12.54 -74.09 23.30
CA GLU A 324 11.44 -73.12 23.26
C GLU A 324 11.95 -71.69 23.03
N GLN A 325 13.02 -71.30 23.71
CA GLN A 325 13.64 -69.98 23.53
C GLN A 325 14.18 -69.79 22.11
N LEU A 326 14.84 -70.80 21.54
CA LEU A 326 15.38 -70.71 20.17
C LEU A 326 14.27 -70.70 19.11
N GLN A 327 13.14 -71.37 19.35
CA GLN A 327 11.94 -71.25 18.51
C GLN A 327 11.34 -69.83 18.55
N LEU A 328 11.29 -69.20 19.73
CA LEU A 328 10.87 -67.80 19.86
C LEU A 328 11.85 -66.86 19.15
N MET A 329 13.16 -67.08 19.30
CA MET A 329 14.18 -66.30 18.59
C MET A 329 14.03 -66.44 17.07
N LEU A 330 13.75 -67.64 16.54
CA LEU A 330 13.50 -67.82 15.11
C LEU A 330 12.25 -67.07 14.64
N LYS A 331 11.17 -67.11 15.43
CA LYS A 331 9.95 -66.35 15.12
C LYS A 331 10.23 -64.85 15.03
N ASN A 332 10.93 -64.30 16.02
CA ASN A 332 11.33 -62.91 16.08
C ASN A 332 12.22 -62.51 14.89
N HIS A 333 13.18 -63.37 14.50
CA HIS A 333 14.04 -63.16 13.34
C HIS A 333 13.22 -63.04 12.03
N LEU A 334 12.28 -63.98 11.80
CA LEU A 334 11.43 -63.96 10.61
C LEU A 334 10.54 -62.70 10.56
N GLU A 335 10.05 -62.23 11.70
CA GLU A 335 9.27 -61.00 11.80
C GLU A 335 10.13 -59.76 11.48
N LEU A 336 11.39 -59.71 11.95
CA LEU A 336 12.36 -58.67 11.57
C LEU A 336 12.67 -58.67 10.07
N VAL A 337 12.80 -59.84 9.45
CA VAL A 337 12.97 -59.95 7.99
C VAL A 337 11.76 -59.37 7.26
N GLU A 338 10.54 -59.68 7.70
CA GLU A 338 9.31 -59.14 7.10
C GLU A 338 9.23 -57.61 7.24
N LEU A 339 9.57 -57.07 8.41
CA LEU A 339 9.63 -55.61 8.63
C LEU A 339 10.66 -54.95 7.70
N ASN A 340 11.85 -55.54 7.56
CA ASN A 340 12.88 -55.04 6.65
C ASN A 340 12.41 -55.05 5.18
N GLN A 341 11.71 -56.10 4.74
CA GLN A 341 11.13 -56.19 3.40
C GLN A 341 10.05 -55.13 3.16
N LYS A 342 9.22 -54.83 4.17
CA LYS A 342 8.21 -53.75 4.11
C LYS A 342 8.89 -52.38 3.95
N CYS A 343 9.93 -52.10 4.75
CA CYS A 343 10.72 -50.87 4.65
C CYS A 343 11.39 -50.74 3.28
N LEU A 344 11.98 -51.82 2.75
CA LEU A 344 12.63 -51.85 1.45
C LEU A 344 11.64 -51.58 0.31
N SER A 345 10.49 -52.25 0.32
CA SER A 345 9.43 -52.07 -0.67
C SER A 345 8.91 -50.63 -0.69
N ALA A 346 8.70 -50.03 0.48
CA ALA A 346 8.26 -48.64 0.61
C ALA A 346 9.29 -47.64 0.06
N LYS A 347 10.59 -47.89 0.27
CA LYS A 347 11.68 -47.09 -0.28
C LYS A 347 11.77 -47.20 -1.81
N LEU A 348 11.65 -48.41 -2.36
CA LEU A 348 11.66 -48.62 -3.81
C LEU A 348 10.49 -47.90 -4.49
N GLU A 349 9.29 -48.01 -3.92
CA GLU A 349 8.11 -47.28 -4.38
C GLU A 349 8.34 -45.75 -4.36
N LEU A 350 8.89 -45.21 -3.26
CA LEU A 350 9.19 -43.78 -3.16
C LEU A 350 10.19 -43.34 -4.21
N SER A 351 11.26 -44.11 -4.41
CA SER A 351 12.32 -43.81 -5.37
C SER A 351 11.77 -43.77 -6.80
N GLN A 352 10.92 -44.73 -7.18
CA GLN A 352 10.24 -44.74 -8.49
C GLN A 352 9.31 -43.54 -8.66
N ASN A 353 8.58 -43.16 -7.61
CA ASN A 353 7.68 -42.00 -7.64
C ASN A 353 8.48 -40.69 -7.84
N LEU A 354 9.54 -40.50 -7.07
CA LEU A 354 10.42 -39.34 -7.17
C LEU A 354 11.10 -39.26 -8.53
N HIS A 355 11.54 -40.40 -9.09
CA HIS A 355 12.14 -40.44 -10.42
C HIS A 355 11.20 -39.86 -11.50
N LYS A 356 9.93 -40.30 -11.53
CA LYS A 356 8.92 -39.76 -12.47
C LYS A 356 8.70 -38.27 -12.29
N ARG A 357 8.65 -37.79 -11.05
CA ARG A 357 8.44 -36.37 -10.74
C ARG A 357 9.64 -35.50 -11.06
N LEU A 358 10.86 -36.01 -10.86
CA LEU A 358 12.09 -35.34 -11.28
C LEU A 358 12.14 -35.15 -12.80
N GLY A 359 11.72 -36.16 -13.56
CA GLY A 359 11.58 -36.04 -15.03
C GLY A 359 10.63 -34.89 -15.43
N TRP A 360 9.50 -34.75 -14.74
CA TRP A 360 8.60 -33.62 -14.93
C TRP A 360 9.24 -32.27 -14.57
N ILE A 361 9.97 -32.18 -13.45
CA ILE A 361 10.66 -30.94 -13.06
C ILE A 361 11.69 -30.53 -14.12
N ILE A 362 12.46 -31.49 -14.65
CA ILE A 362 13.45 -31.21 -15.70
C ILE A 362 12.75 -30.62 -16.94
N HIS A 363 11.65 -31.23 -17.38
CA HIS A 363 10.87 -30.72 -18.52
C HIS A 363 10.32 -29.31 -18.28
N VAL A 364 9.70 -29.06 -17.12
CA VAL A 364 9.19 -27.72 -16.75
C VAL A 364 10.32 -26.70 -16.69
N HIS A 365 11.47 -27.07 -16.13
CA HIS A 365 12.63 -26.18 -16.02
C HIS A 365 13.20 -25.81 -17.39
N GLU A 366 13.26 -26.75 -18.34
CA GLU A 366 13.71 -26.48 -19.71
C GLU A 366 12.76 -25.55 -20.46
N GLU A 367 11.44 -25.77 -20.36
CA GLU A 367 10.45 -24.86 -20.96
C GLU A 367 10.52 -23.46 -20.34
N LEU A 368 10.62 -23.38 -19.01
CA LEU A 368 10.74 -22.11 -18.29
C LEU A 368 12.00 -21.36 -18.73
N LYS A 369 13.14 -22.06 -18.84
CA LYS A 369 14.39 -21.46 -19.31
C LYS A 369 14.27 -20.88 -20.72
N ASN A 370 13.65 -21.61 -21.65
CA ASN A 370 13.49 -21.15 -23.04
C ASN A 370 12.67 -19.84 -23.12
N VAL A 371 11.61 -19.72 -22.31
CA VAL A 371 10.80 -18.50 -22.27
C VAL A 371 11.46 -17.40 -21.45
N ASP A 372 12.19 -17.72 -20.37
CA ASP A 372 12.99 -16.74 -19.61
C ASP A 372 14.06 -16.11 -20.50
N ASP A 373 14.80 -16.89 -21.29
CA ASP A 373 15.80 -16.39 -22.23
C ASP A 373 15.19 -15.42 -23.25
N THR A 374 14.00 -15.76 -23.75
CA THR A 374 13.24 -14.89 -24.67
C THR A 374 12.78 -13.61 -23.98
N LEU A 375 12.25 -13.69 -22.76
CA LEU A 375 11.82 -12.54 -21.97
C LEU A 375 12.98 -11.62 -21.61
N VAL A 376 14.13 -12.16 -21.23
CA VAL A 376 15.34 -11.39 -20.92
C VAL A 376 15.80 -10.63 -22.16
N LEU A 377 15.80 -11.27 -23.34
CA LEU A 377 16.16 -10.61 -24.59
C LEU A 377 15.19 -9.48 -24.94
N ILE A 378 13.88 -9.71 -24.81
CA ILE A 378 12.86 -8.67 -25.02
C ILE A 378 13.02 -7.54 -24.00
N GLY A 379 13.24 -7.85 -22.73
CA GLY A 379 13.45 -6.88 -21.67
C GLY A 379 14.66 -5.99 -21.92
N ILE A 380 15.79 -6.55 -22.37
CA ILE A 380 16.98 -5.77 -22.74
C ILE A 380 16.67 -4.83 -23.92
N LYS A 381 15.97 -5.33 -24.96
CA LYS A 381 15.58 -4.52 -26.11
C LYS A 381 14.65 -3.37 -25.71
N LEU A 382 13.61 -3.64 -24.92
CA LEU A 382 12.68 -2.63 -24.39
C LEU A 382 13.40 -1.59 -23.54
N GLN A 383 14.29 -2.00 -22.64
CA GLN A 383 15.06 -1.06 -21.82
C GLN A 383 15.95 -0.14 -22.66
N LYS A 384 16.59 -0.67 -23.70
CA LYS A 384 17.37 0.13 -24.66
C LYS A 384 16.47 1.12 -25.41
N LEU A 385 15.32 0.66 -25.91
CA LEU A 385 14.34 1.52 -26.59
C LEU A 385 13.82 2.64 -25.68
N CYS A 386 13.41 2.32 -24.45
CA CYS A 386 12.97 3.32 -23.47
C CYS A 386 14.06 4.37 -23.19
N LYS A 387 15.34 3.98 -23.15
CA LYS A 387 16.44 4.95 -23.00
C LYS A 387 16.55 5.85 -24.23
N LYS A 388 16.52 5.30 -25.45
CA LYS A 388 16.52 6.08 -26.70
C LYS A 388 15.36 7.08 -26.75
N LEU A 389 14.14 6.64 -26.46
CA LEU A 389 12.93 7.48 -26.45
C LEU A 389 12.99 8.59 -25.39
N LYS A 390 13.53 8.32 -24.20
CA LYS A 390 13.76 9.35 -23.17
C LYS A 390 14.73 10.42 -23.64
N ILE A 391 15.81 10.03 -24.32
CA ILE A 391 16.78 10.98 -24.90
C ILE A 391 16.11 11.80 -26.00
N ALA A 392 15.38 11.16 -26.92
CA ALA A 392 14.64 11.85 -27.98
C ALA A 392 13.67 12.90 -27.38
N LYS A 393 12.91 12.52 -26.35
CA LYS A 393 12.01 13.45 -25.65
C LYS A 393 12.73 14.60 -24.98
N SER A 394 13.88 14.34 -24.36
CA SER A 394 14.70 15.39 -23.77
C SER A 394 15.22 16.36 -24.83
N LEU A 395 15.65 15.85 -25.98
CA LEU A 395 16.11 16.68 -27.10
C LEU A 395 14.97 17.54 -27.65
N HIS A 396 13.78 16.98 -27.85
CA HIS A 396 12.59 17.70 -28.31
C HIS A 396 12.19 18.85 -27.37
N LEU A 397 12.27 18.65 -26.05
CA LEU A 397 11.89 19.66 -25.05
C LEU A 397 12.98 20.71 -24.78
N SER A 398 14.24 20.43 -25.16
CA SER A 398 15.39 21.29 -24.85
C SER A 398 15.26 22.72 -25.37
N PRO A 399 14.79 22.99 -26.62
CA PRO A 399 14.61 24.34 -27.12
C PRO A 399 13.72 25.20 -26.25
N LYS A 400 12.55 24.67 -25.89
CA LYS A 400 11.56 25.37 -25.06
C LYS A 400 12.11 25.66 -23.67
N ILE A 401 12.62 24.63 -22.99
CA ILE A 401 13.13 24.76 -21.62
C ILE A 401 14.29 25.76 -21.56
N TYR A 402 15.16 25.78 -22.57
CA TYR A 402 16.25 26.74 -22.67
C TYR A 402 15.74 28.18 -22.73
N LEU A 403 14.78 28.47 -23.63
CA LEU A 403 14.23 29.83 -23.80
C LEU A 403 13.44 30.29 -22.57
N GLU A 404 12.63 29.42 -21.97
CA GLU A 404 11.88 29.72 -20.73
C GLU A 404 12.81 29.96 -19.53
N SER A 405 13.94 29.25 -19.46
CA SER A 405 14.93 29.47 -18.41
C SER A 405 15.58 30.86 -18.54
N ILE A 406 15.83 31.31 -19.78
CA ILE A 406 16.42 32.64 -20.06
C ILE A 406 15.46 33.76 -19.64
N THR A 407 14.18 33.65 -20.02
CA THR A 407 13.18 34.65 -19.65
C THR A 407 12.96 34.69 -18.14
N GLU A 408 12.98 33.54 -17.46
CA GLU A 408 12.82 33.46 -16.01
C GLU A 408 14.01 34.10 -15.26
N VAL A 409 15.25 33.92 -15.75
CA VAL A 409 16.43 34.61 -15.20
C VAL A 409 16.26 36.13 -15.29
N ILE A 410 15.81 36.64 -16.43
CA ILE A 410 15.60 38.09 -16.61
C ILE A 410 14.46 38.60 -15.72
N ARG A 411 13.35 37.87 -15.64
CA ARG A 411 12.22 38.21 -14.77
C ARG A 411 12.66 38.32 -13.31
N ARG A 412 13.40 37.33 -12.81
CA ARG A 412 13.91 37.31 -11.43
C ARG A 412 14.88 38.45 -11.16
N ARG A 413 15.85 38.69 -12.06
CA ARG A 413 16.80 39.80 -11.92
C ARG A 413 16.09 41.16 -11.93
N THR A 414 15.08 41.32 -12.76
CA THR A 414 14.27 42.55 -12.83
C THR A 414 13.49 42.75 -11.53
N PHE A 415 12.84 41.71 -11.02
CA PHE A 415 12.17 41.73 -9.72
C PHE A 415 13.15 42.07 -8.58
N SER A 416 14.29 41.38 -8.47
CA SER A 416 15.28 41.62 -7.42
C SER A 416 15.79 43.05 -7.43
N LYS A 417 15.99 43.63 -8.61
CA LYS A 417 16.39 45.04 -8.77
C LYS A 417 15.30 45.99 -8.26
N ILE A 418 14.05 45.82 -8.69
CA ILE A 418 12.92 46.68 -8.31
C ILE A 418 12.66 46.56 -6.80
N PHE A 419 12.62 45.33 -6.29
CA PHE A 419 12.41 45.05 -4.86
C PHE A 419 13.51 45.65 -3.99
N TYR A 420 14.78 45.50 -4.37
CA TYR A 420 15.89 46.07 -3.62
C TYR A 420 15.84 47.60 -3.62
N GLN A 421 15.56 48.24 -4.77
CA GLN A 421 15.39 49.70 -4.84
C GLN A 421 14.28 50.21 -3.93
N TRP A 422 13.15 49.51 -3.89
CA TRP A 422 12.06 49.83 -2.98
C TRP A 422 12.46 49.68 -1.51
N ALA A 423 13.04 48.54 -1.13
CA ALA A 423 13.43 48.28 0.26
C ALA A 423 14.53 49.24 0.74
N ASP A 424 15.49 49.60 -0.13
CA ASP A 424 16.55 50.59 0.15
C ASP A 424 15.96 51.99 0.39
N ASN A 425 14.98 52.41 -0.41
CA ASN A 425 14.29 53.68 -0.21
C ASN A 425 13.56 53.74 1.13
N ILE A 426 12.83 52.68 1.50
CA ILE A 426 12.13 52.61 2.79
C ILE A 426 13.13 52.63 3.96
N SER A 427 14.22 51.87 3.85
CA SER A 427 15.28 51.85 4.88
C SER A 427 15.89 53.25 5.07
N LYS A 428 16.18 53.98 3.98
CA LYS A 428 16.68 55.37 4.04
C LYS A 428 15.71 56.33 4.71
N ILE A 429 14.41 56.25 4.36
CA ILE A 429 13.37 57.09 4.98
C ILE A 429 13.28 56.82 6.48
N ALA A 430 13.21 55.55 6.88
CA ALA A 430 13.12 55.15 8.28
C ALA A 430 14.33 55.61 9.10
N LYS A 431 15.55 55.44 8.57
CA LYS A 431 16.80 55.93 9.18
C LYS A 431 16.75 57.45 9.38
N THR A 432 16.28 58.20 8.38
CA THR A 432 16.16 59.67 8.46
C THR A 432 15.18 60.11 9.56
N ILE A 433 14.03 59.46 9.68
CA ILE A 433 13.03 59.76 10.72
C ILE A 433 13.59 59.51 12.12
N ILE A 434 14.24 58.37 12.33
CA ILE A 434 14.87 58.04 13.62
C ILE A 434 15.97 59.03 13.97
N GLU A 435 16.81 59.41 13.00
CA GLU A 435 17.86 60.41 13.22
C GLU A 435 17.30 61.78 13.64
N GLN A 436 16.18 62.21 13.03
CA GLN A 436 15.49 63.44 13.41
C GLN A 436 14.91 63.35 14.82
N GLU A 437 14.23 62.25 15.15
CA GLU A 437 13.67 62.02 16.49
C GLU A 437 14.75 61.96 17.56
N ILE A 438 15.88 61.29 17.29
CA ILE A 438 17.05 61.27 18.19
C ILE A 438 17.58 62.68 18.43
N LYS A 439 17.68 63.52 17.38
CA LYS A 439 18.13 64.92 17.53
C LYS A 439 17.16 65.72 18.40
N LEU A 440 15.86 65.57 18.18
CA LEU A 440 14.83 66.25 18.97
C LEU A 440 14.89 65.83 20.45
N ARG A 441 14.94 64.52 20.72
CA ARG A 441 15.06 64.01 22.09
C ARG A 441 16.34 64.50 22.77
N LYS A 442 17.49 64.43 22.09
CA LYS A 442 18.75 64.98 22.63
C LYS A 442 18.65 66.47 22.97
N SER A 443 18.14 67.29 22.04
CA SER A 443 17.96 68.72 22.27
C SER A 443 16.99 69.02 23.42
N PHE A 444 15.97 68.19 23.63
CA PHE A 444 15.04 68.35 24.75
C PHE A 444 15.66 67.87 26.08
N THR A 445 16.35 66.73 26.05
CA THR A 445 17.08 66.19 27.20
C THR A 445 18.10 67.21 27.70
N ASP A 446 18.84 67.87 26.81
CA ASP A 446 19.79 68.94 27.17
C ASP A 446 19.12 70.10 27.94
N ASN A 447 17.85 70.40 27.66
CA ASN A 447 17.09 71.45 28.36
C ASN A 447 16.57 71.01 29.73
N ILE A 448 16.21 69.73 29.91
CA ILE A 448 15.61 69.21 31.15
C ILE A 448 16.62 68.55 32.09
N ASP A 449 17.81 68.18 31.60
CA ASP A 449 18.78 67.35 32.34
C ASP A 449 19.26 68.00 33.64
N ASN A 450 19.23 69.34 33.71
CA ASN A 450 19.59 70.16 34.88
C ASN A 450 18.37 70.77 35.61
N HIS A 451 17.14 70.41 35.24
CA HIS A 451 15.92 70.96 35.84
C HIS A 451 15.34 70.02 36.90
N PHE A 452 14.89 70.56 38.04
CA PHE A 452 14.33 69.75 39.14
C PHE A 452 13.10 68.92 38.73
N LEU A 453 12.40 69.32 37.66
CA LEU A 453 11.25 68.59 37.12
C LEU A 453 11.62 67.24 36.49
N ARG A 454 12.90 66.99 36.21
CA ARG A 454 13.39 65.71 35.65
C ARG A 454 12.93 64.50 36.48
N CYS A 455 12.89 64.65 37.81
CA CYS A 455 12.47 63.58 38.72
C CYS A 455 11.00 63.15 38.57
N PHE A 456 10.16 63.94 37.89
CA PHE A 456 8.76 63.58 37.66
C PHE A 456 8.53 62.80 36.36
N PHE A 457 9.49 62.78 35.43
CA PHE A 457 9.33 62.21 34.08
C PHE A 457 10.43 61.19 33.75
N HIS A 458 10.34 60.01 34.37
CA HIS A 458 11.24 58.88 34.14
C HIS A 458 11.13 58.38 32.68
N GLY A 459 12.27 58.06 32.05
CA GLY A 459 12.32 57.59 30.66
C GLY A 459 12.40 58.69 29.59
N MET A 460 12.37 59.98 29.96
CA MET A 460 12.51 61.08 28.98
C MET A 460 13.91 61.18 28.34
N ASN A 461 14.88 60.40 28.81
CA ASN A 461 16.22 60.29 28.23
C ASN A 461 16.36 59.06 27.31
N ASP A 462 15.27 58.30 27.09
CA ASP A 462 15.29 57.10 26.28
C ASP A 462 15.39 57.45 24.79
N LEU A 463 16.43 56.92 24.13
CA LEU A 463 16.62 57.05 22.69
C LEU A 463 16.04 55.84 21.95
N PRO A 464 15.41 56.03 20.77
CA PRO A 464 14.98 54.93 19.92
C PRO A 464 16.13 53.94 19.63
N GLN A 465 15.89 52.64 19.78
CA GLN A 465 16.86 51.61 19.40
C GLN A 465 16.96 51.50 17.87
N ASN A 466 18.15 51.17 17.36
CA ASN A 466 18.35 51.00 15.92
C ASN A 466 17.81 49.64 15.47
N PHE A 467 16.58 49.61 14.92
CA PHE A 467 15.87 48.38 14.51
C PHE A 467 15.92 48.11 13.00
N PHE A 468 16.41 49.06 12.18
CA PHE A 468 16.39 48.93 10.73
C PHE A 468 17.71 48.39 10.17
N ASN A 469 17.68 47.17 9.63
CA ASN A 469 18.79 46.57 8.89
C ASN A 469 18.79 47.02 7.42
N ASP A 470 19.92 46.85 6.75
CA ASP A 470 20.01 47.04 5.29
C ASP A 470 19.19 45.96 4.55
N PRO A 471 18.63 46.26 3.37
CA PRO A 471 17.82 45.31 2.62
C PRO A 471 18.61 44.06 2.21
N ILE A 472 17.96 42.90 2.24
CA ILE A 472 18.55 41.63 1.81
C ILE A 472 18.66 41.63 0.27
N ILE A 473 19.86 41.33 -0.24
CA ILE A 473 20.09 41.12 -1.67
C ILE A 473 19.79 39.66 -2.02
N ILE A 474 18.77 39.44 -2.84
CA ILE A 474 18.38 38.12 -3.37
C ILE A 474 18.98 37.87 -4.76
N ASP A 475 19.09 36.60 -5.16
CA ASP A 475 19.41 36.16 -6.53
C ASP A 475 20.80 36.54 -7.09
N GLN A 476 21.81 36.64 -6.22
CA GLN A 476 23.19 37.02 -6.60
C GLN A 476 23.92 36.03 -7.52
N SER A 477 23.53 34.74 -7.50
CA SER A 477 24.17 33.68 -8.30
C SER A 477 23.58 33.51 -9.70
N LEU A 478 22.56 34.30 -10.08
CA LEU A 478 21.95 34.17 -11.40
C LEU A 478 22.91 34.58 -12.53
N PRO A 479 22.89 33.88 -13.68
CA PRO A 479 23.69 34.25 -14.83
C PRO A 479 23.42 35.69 -15.29
N GLN A 480 24.44 36.33 -15.89
CA GLN A 480 24.38 37.71 -16.36
C GLN A 480 23.74 37.77 -17.75
N ILE A 481 22.46 37.44 -17.83
CA ILE A 481 21.65 37.53 -19.06
C ILE A 481 21.01 38.91 -19.12
N THR A 482 21.06 39.53 -20.29
CA THR A 482 20.54 40.87 -20.58
C THR A 482 19.36 40.84 -21.55
N TRP A 483 18.61 41.94 -21.63
CA TRP A 483 17.54 42.11 -22.62
C TRP A 483 18.06 42.05 -24.06
N ASN A 484 19.31 42.49 -24.30
CA ASN A 484 19.96 42.37 -25.60
C ASN A 484 20.12 40.90 -26.02
N ASP A 485 20.36 40.00 -25.07
CA ASP A 485 20.46 38.56 -25.35
C ASP A 485 19.11 37.96 -25.76
N VAL A 486 18.01 38.46 -25.18
CA VAL A 486 16.64 38.06 -25.58
C VAL A 486 16.29 38.58 -26.97
N ASP A 487 16.61 39.85 -27.26
CA ASP A 487 16.35 40.41 -28.58
C ASP A 487 17.22 39.76 -29.66
N TYR A 488 18.46 39.41 -29.33
CA TYR A 488 19.33 38.58 -30.17
C TYR A 488 18.72 37.21 -30.44
N LEU A 489 18.26 36.49 -29.41
CA LEU A 489 17.59 35.19 -29.59
C LEU A 489 16.28 35.30 -30.39
N ARG A 490 15.51 36.38 -30.21
CA ARG A 490 14.29 36.65 -30.99
C ARG A 490 14.60 36.88 -32.46
N SER A 491 15.76 37.48 -32.77
CA SER A 491 16.20 37.69 -34.16
C SER A 491 16.65 36.39 -34.85
N ILE A 492 17.26 35.46 -34.11
CA ILE A 492 17.77 34.19 -34.65
C ILE A 492 16.68 33.12 -34.72
N LEU A 493 15.73 33.11 -33.77
CA LEU A 493 14.67 32.12 -33.64
C LEU A 493 13.28 32.80 -33.64
N PRO A 494 12.89 33.46 -34.74
CA PRO A 494 11.59 34.13 -34.83
C PRO A 494 10.42 33.16 -34.67
N GLU A 495 10.61 31.90 -35.05
CA GLU A 495 9.64 30.81 -34.91
C GLU A 495 9.31 30.43 -33.46
N MET A 496 10.18 30.81 -32.49
CA MET A 496 10.01 30.51 -31.05
C MET A 496 9.89 31.77 -30.19
N SER A 497 9.60 32.92 -30.80
CA SER A 497 9.54 34.21 -30.11
C SER A 497 8.48 34.28 -29.01
N SER A 498 7.44 33.45 -29.08
CA SER A 498 6.39 33.33 -28.07
C SER A 498 6.91 32.86 -26.70
N TYR A 499 7.99 32.07 -26.67
CA TYR A 499 8.63 31.61 -25.43
C TYR A 499 9.58 32.65 -24.83
N LEU A 500 9.87 33.73 -25.55
CA LEU A 500 10.75 34.83 -25.14
C LEU A 500 9.99 36.03 -24.56
N VAL A 501 8.81 35.79 -23.99
CA VAL A 501 7.99 36.80 -23.30
C VAL A 501 8.36 36.82 -21.83
N VAL A 502 8.78 37.98 -21.33
CA VAL A 502 9.07 38.19 -19.91
C VAL A 502 7.85 38.86 -19.27
N PRO A 503 7.17 38.22 -18.31
CA PRO A 503 6.06 38.82 -17.58
C PRO A 503 6.51 40.08 -16.82
N ASP A 504 5.66 41.10 -16.75
CA ASP A 504 5.99 42.37 -16.08
C ASP A 504 6.11 42.16 -14.56
N PRO A 505 7.28 42.40 -13.95
CA PRO A 505 7.44 42.30 -12.51
C PRO A 505 7.03 43.64 -11.90
N ASP A 506 5.72 43.89 -11.72
CA ASP A 506 5.23 44.99 -10.88
C ASP A 506 4.85 44.49 -9.47
N PRO A 507 5.80 44.50 -8.51
CA PRO A 507 5.52 44.14 -7.13
C PRO A 507 4.86 45.25 -6.29
N LEU A 508 4.67 46.47 -6.83
CA LEU A 508 4.29 47.65 -6.03
C LEU A 508 2.95 48.29 -6.42
N GLY A 509 2.35 47.90 -7.55
CA GLY A 509 1.01 48.37 -7.97
C GLY A 509 -0.08 48.21 -6.90
N CYS A 510 0.05 47.22 -6.00
CA CYS A 510 -0.89 46.99 -4.90
C CYS A 510 -0.75 48.01 -3.73
N LEU A 511 0.40 48.69 -3.57
CA LEU A 511 0.62 49.64 -2.48
C LEU A 511 0.15 51.06 -2.82
N SER A 512 0.22 51.45 -4.11
CA SER A 512 -0.25 52.76 -4.58
C SER A 512 -1.77 52.95 -4.44
N GLN A 513 -2.55 51.87 -4.61
CA GLN A 513 -4.01 51.94 -4.51
C GLN A 513 -4.50 52.13 -3.07
N LYS A 514 -3.70 51.77 -2.06
CA LYS A 514 -4.07 51.91 -0.64
C LYS A 514 -3.64 53.25 -0.02
N SER A 515 -2.66 53.96 -0.59
CA SER A 515 -2.23 55.26 -0.06
C SER A 515 -3.21 56.39 -0.37
N ASP A 516 -3.90 56.32 -1.51
CA ASP A 516 -4.87 57.34 -1.92
C ASP A 516 -6.18 57.27 -1.10
N GLU A 517 -6.60 56.07 -0.66
CA GLU A 517 -7.76 55.91 0.23
C GLU A 517 -7.53 56.49 1.65
N ILE A 518 -6.29 56.48 2.14
CA ILE A 518 -5.95 56.97 3.49
C ILE A 518 -5.82 58.51 3.54
N LEU A 519 -5.41 59.15 2.45
CA LEU A 519 -5.31 60.62 2.34
C LEU A 519 -6.68 61.31 2.22
N ASP A 520 -7.68 60.62 1.64
CA ASP A 520 -9.06 61.09 1.56
C ASP A 520 -9.84 60.96 2.88
N GLU A 521 -9.41 60.10 3.80
CA GLU A 521 -10.01 59.99 5.15
C GLU A 521 -9.51 61.09 6.11
N ILE A 522 -8.26 61.53 5.99
CA ILE A 522 -7.66 62.54 6.89
C ILE A 522 -8.13 63.96 6.54
N SER A 523 -8.46 64.22 5.27
CA SER A 523 -8.96 65.52 4.80
C SER A 523 -10.43 65.78 5.15
N LYS A 524 -11.23 64.72 5.39
CA LYS A 524 -12.66 64.84 5.79
C LYS A 524 -12.89 65.03 7.29
N GLN A 525 -11.91 64.78 8.15
CA GLN A 525 -12.11 64.89 9.62
C GLN A 525 -11.84 66.28 10.22
N ASN A 526 -11.30 67.24 9.45
CA ASN A 526 -10.90 68.55 9.97
C ASN A 526 -11.80 69.74 9.59
N SER A 527 -12.89 69.55 8.82
CA SER A 527 -13.73 70.67 8.36
C SER A 527 -15.00 70.97 9.18
N ASP A 528 -15.36 70.16 10.18
CA ASP A 528 -16.66 70.25 10.88
C ASP A 528 -16.63 70.88 12.28
N ARG A 529 -15.74 71.86 12.51
CA ARG A 529 -15.87 72.78 13.66
C ARG A 529 -15.59 74.21 13.24
N LEU A 530 -16.63 74.96 12.85
CA LEU A 530 -16.87 76.40 13.17
C LEU A 530 -18.14 76.97 12.47
N SER A 531 -19.26 76.99 13.23
CA SER A 531 -20.27 78.05 13.38
C SER A 531 -20.80 78.95 12.22
N LYS A 532 -22.12 78.84 11.98
CA LYS A 532 -23.19 79.87 11.83
C LYS A 532 -22.85 81.36 11.56
N GLY A 533 -23.58 81.98 10.62
CA GLY A 533 -23.85 83.43 10.56
C GLY A 533 -24.68 83.89 9.35
N SER A 534 -25.78 84.61 9.58
CA SER A 534 -26.79 85.12 8.62
C SER A 534 -26.57 86.60 8.26
N LEU A 535 -26.99 87.08 7.08
CA LEU A 535 -27.97 88.18 6.86
C LEU A 535 -28.04 88.73 5.42
N SER A 536 -29.16 89.40 5.13
CA SER A 536 -29.77 89.80 3.84
C SER A 536 -29.60 91.28 3.40
N SER A 537 -29.94 91.55 2.12
CA SER A 537 -30.95 92.57 1.67
C SER A 537 -30.51 93.83 0.87
N SER A 538 -31.35 94.15 -0.15
CA SER A 538 -31.74 95.48 -0.67
C SER A 538 -30.76 96.30 -1.53
N TYR A 539 -31.18 97.25 -2.38
CA TYR A 539 -32.35 97.58 -3.24
C TYR A 539 -31.99 98.95 -3.89
N GLU A 540 -32.75 99.38 -4.89
CA GLU A 540 -33.00 100.79 -5.29
C GLU A 540 -31.96 101.59 -6.09
N GLN A 541 -32.37 101.98 -7.31
CA GLN A 541 -32.73 103.36 -7.70
C GLN A 541 -33.16 103.32 -9.18
N MET A 542 -34.45 103.32 -9.55
CA MET A 542 -35.47 104.35 -9.35
C MET A 542 -35.14 105.71 -10.01
N SER A 543 -35.84 105.94 -11.13
CA SER A 543 -36.49 107.20 -11.48
C SER A 543 -35.63 108.38 -11.95
N LYS A 544 -35.95 108.85 -13.16
CA LYS A 544 -36.87 110.00 -13.35
C LYS A 544 -37.18 110.13 -14.84
N ILE A 545 -38.34 109.74 -15.36
CA ILE A 545 -39.69 110.34 -15.14
C ILE A 545 -39.60 111.85 -15.40
N ILE A 546 -39.81 112.27 -16.65
CA ILE A 546 -41.10 112.76 -17.19
C ILE A 546 -41.24 114.27 -16.94
N ALA A 547 -41.15 115.06 -18.01
CA ALA A 547 -42.08 116.15 -18.35
C ALA A 547 -41.57 116.99 -19.55
N GLU A 548 -41.75 116.51 -20.78
CA GLU A 548 -41.86 117.39 -21.97
C GLU A 548 -42.73 116.67 -23.02
N LYS A 549 -43.89 116.25 -22.52
CA LYS A 549 -44.71 115.14 -23.01
C LYS A 549 -45.56 115.46 -24.25
N ASP A 550 -45.89 116.72 -24.54
CA ASP A 550 -47.11 116.94 -25.33
C ASP A 550 -46.94 117.76 -26.63
N LYS A 551 -45.71 117.99 -27.11
CA LYS A 551 -45.49 118.63 -28.45
C LYS A 551 -44.71 117.79 -29.46
N ILE A 552 -44.00 116.77 -28.99
CA ILE A 552 -43.26 115.81 -29.82
C ILE A 552 -44.17 114.63 -30.26
N SER A 553 -45.28 114.42 -29.56
CA SER A 553 -46.17 113.25 -29.69
C SER A 553 -46.80 113.06 -31.08
N GLU A 554 -47.09 114.15 -31.80
CA GLU A 554 -47.84 114.06 -33.07
C GLU A 554 -46.94 113.78 -34.29
N GLN A 555 -45.70 114.29 -34.29
CA GLN A 555 -44.71 113.97 -35.32
C GLN A 555 -44.03 112.62 -35.08
N PHE A 556 -43.88 112.20 -33.81
CA PHE A 556 -43.46 110.84 -33.49
C PHE A 556 -44.49 109.80 -33.89
N SER A 557 -45.80 110.08 -33.85
CA SER A 557 -46.82 109.06 -34.17
C SER A 557 -46.71 108.51 -35.59
N LYS A 558 -46.42 109.34 -36.60
CA LYS A 558 -46.22 108.87 -37.99
C LYS A 558 -44.88 108.16 -38.22
N LEU A 559 -43.82 108.57 -37.51
CA LEU A 559 -42.52 107.89 -37.58
C LEU A 559 -42.55 106.55 -36.82
N ILE A 560 -43.29 106.50 -35.71
CA ILE A 560 -43.54 105.31 -34.90
C ILE A 560 -44.36 104.30 -35.70
N GLU A 561 -45.41 104.69 -36.43
CA GLU A 561 -46.16 103.74 -37.26
C GLU A 561 -45.27 103.05 -38.31
N ASN A 562 -44.42 103.81 -39.00
CA ASN A 562 -43.54 103.27 -40.04
C ASN A 562 -42.40 102.41 -39.46
N MET A 563 -41.85 102.79 -38.30
CA MET A 563 -40.88 102.00 -37.55
C MET A 563 -41.52 100.76 -36.92
N GLN A 564 -42.76 100.85 -36.46
CA GLN A 564 -43.53 99.72 -35.93
C GLN A 564 -43.84 98.72 -37.03
N GLU A 565 -44.21 99.15 -38.23
CA GLU A 565 -44.47 98.24 -39.34
C GLU A 565 -43.19 97.51 -39.81
N ASN A 566 -42.06 98.21 -39.90
CA ASN A 566 -40.76 97.59 -40.18
C ASN A 566 -40.28 96.65 -39.06
N SER A 567 -40.48 97.02 -37.79
CA SER A 567 -40.18 96.14 -36.65
C SER A 567 -41.07 94.91 -36.63
N LYS A 568 -42.36 95.04 -36.97
CA LYS A 568 -43.31 93.91 -37.09
C LYS A 568 -42.88 92.96 -38.20
N ARG A 569 -42.46 93.45 -39.36
CA ARG A 569 -41.91 92.61 -40.46
C ARG A 569 -40.62 91.91 -40.05
N LYS A 570 -39.72 92.58 -39.32
CA LYS A 570 -38.45 91.99 -38.85
C LYS A 570 -38.66 90.96 -37.73
N ILE A 571 -39.61 91.20 -36.83
CA ILE A 571 -40.05 90.26 -35.79
C ILE A 571 -40.72 89.05 -36.44
N GLN A 572 -41.54 89.23 -37.47
CA GLN A 572 -42.17 88.12 -38.21
C GLN A 572 -41.12 87.24 -38.90
N LEU A 573 -40.11 87.84 -39.55
CA LEU A 573 -38.99 87.11 -40.16
C LEU A 573 -38.14 86.37 -39.12
N LEU A 574 -37.87 87.00 -37.96
CA LEU A 574 -37.17 86.36 -36.85
C LEU A 574 -37.99 85.22 -36.21
N GLN A 575 -39.31 85.38 -36.11
CA GLN A 575 -40.21 84.32 -35.62
C GLN A 575 -40.29 83.15 -36.59
N ASN A 576 -40.33 83.41 -37.90
CA ASN A 576 -40.33 82.38 -38.94
C ASN A 576 -39.00 81.62 -38.96
N HIS A 577 -37.86 82.32 -38.84
CA HIS A 577 -36.56 81.65 -38.68
C HIS A 577 -36.50 80.86 -37.38
N ARG A 578 -36.95 81.41 -36.24
CA ARG A 578 -36.96 80.70 -34.96
C ARG A 578 -37.84 79.45 -35.01
N HIS A 579 -38.99 79.49 -35.68
CA HIS A 579 -39.83 78.32 -35.91
C HIS A 579 -39.15 77.27 -36.80
N SER A 580 -38.49 77.70 -37.88
CA SER A 580 -37.73 76.79 -38.77
C SER A 580 -36.56 76.11 -38.05
N THR A 581 -35.81 76.84 -37.21
CA THR A 581 -34.70 76.28 -36.43
C THR A 581 -35.21 75.37 -35.32
N LEU A 582 -36.33 75.71 -34.66
CA LEU A 582 -36.97 74.85 -33.66
C LEU A 582 -37.51 73.55 -34.28
N TYR A 583 -38.10 73.62 -35.47
CA TYR A 583 -38.57 72.43 -36.19
C TYR A 583 -37.40 71.51 -36.55
N SER A 584 -36.29 72.08 -37.01
CA SER A 584 -35.08 71.32 -37.36
C SER A 584 -34.43 70.70 -36.12
N LEU A 585 -34.32 71.45 -35.02
CA LEU A 585 -33.78 70.94 -33.74
C LEU A 585 -34.69 69.87 -33.11
N ASN A 586 -36.01 70.03 -33.18
CA ASN A 586 -36.95 69.01 -32.70
C ASN A 586 -36.94 67.75 -33.57
N SER A 587 -36.75 67.89 -34.89
CA SER A 587 -36.54 66.75 -35.80
C SER A 587 -35.27 65.99 -35.46
N ILE A 588 -34.14 66.69 -35.26
CA ILE A 588 -32.86 66.06 -34.89
C ILE A 588 -32.95 65.42 -33.50
N LYS A 589 -33.61 66.07 -32.54
CA LYS A 589 -33.87 65.51 -31.21
C LYS A 589 -34.75 64.26 -31.28
N SER A 590 -35.78 64.28 -32.11
CA SER A 590 -36.65 63.12 -32.35
C SER A 590 -35.86 61.95 -32.97
N ASP A 591 -35.05 62.21 -33.98
CA ASP A 591 -34.21 61.18 -34.63
C ASP A 591 -33.18 60.59 -33.67
N TYR A 592 -32.52 61.40 -32.85
CA TYR A 592 -31.59 60.92 -31.83
C TYR A 592 -32.32 60.11 -30.75
N LEU A 593 -33.47 60.56 -30.26
CA LEU A 593 -34.27 59.81 -29.29
C LEU A 593 -34.77 58.48 -29.87
N GLN A 594 -35.12 58.45 -31.15
CA GLN A 594 -35.61 57.24 -31.82
C GLN A 594 -34.48 56.24 -32.08
N ARG A 595 -33.27 56.71 -32.44
CA ARG A 595 -32.07 55.86 -32.51
C ARG A 595 -31.68 55.32 -31.14
N PHE A 596 -31.64 56.18 -30.12
CA PHE A 596 -31.29 55.78 -28.75
C PHE A 596 -32.33 54.81 -28.17
N LYS A 597 -33.63 55.01 -28.44
CA LYS A 597 -34.68 54.03 -28.09
C LYS A 597 -34.49 52.71 -28.82
N SER A 598 -34.16 52.72 -30.11
CA SER A 598 -33.94 51.49 -30.89
C SER A 598 -32.71 50.72 -30.39
N GLU A 599 -31.67 51.43 -29.98
CA GLU A 599 -30.42 50.89 -29.43
C GLU A 599 -30.62 50.32 -28.01
N ILE A 600 -31.40 51.00 -27.16
CA ILE A 600 -31.86 50.46 -25.87
C ILE A 600 -32.71 49.21 -26.08
N GLU A 601 -33.63 49.22 -27.05
CA GLU A 601 -34.52 48.08 -27.28
C GLU A 601 -33.76 46.87 -27.85
N SER A 602 -32.78 47.10 -28.72
CA SER A 602 -31.85 46.06 -29.20
C SER A 602 -31.05 45.45 -28.05
N ASN A 603 -30.44 46.29 -27.21
CA ASN A 603 -29.67 45.84 -26.04
C ASN A 603 -30.57 45.15 -25.00
N ARG A 604 -31.84 45.56 -24.87
CA ARG A 604 -32.84 44.94 -23.99
C ARG A 604 -33.23 43.56 -24.48
N VAL A 605 -33.39 43.37 -25.80
CA VAL A 605 -33.69 42.06 -26.40
C VAL A 605 -32.50 41.11 -26.24
N ASP A 606 -31.27 41.57 -26.50
CA ASP A 606 -30.06 40.76 -26.28
C ASP A 606 -29.85 40.41 -24.81
N PHE A 607 -30.07 41.36 -23.90
CA PHE A 607 -30.01 41.11 -22.46
C PHE A 607 -31.10 40.14 -22.01
N LEU A 608 -32.35 40.28 -22.49
CA LEU A 608 -33.44 39.33 -22.22
C LEU A 608 -33.15 37.93 -22.77
N PHE A 609 -32.58 37.83 -23.96
CA PHE A 609 -32.19 36.56 -24.56
C PHE A 609 -31.11 35.88 -23.71
N LYS A 610 -30.06 36.62 -23.34
CA LYS A 610 -28.98 36.10 -22.47
C LYS A 610 -29.46 35.76 -21.07
N THR A 611 -30.37 36.55 -20.51
CA THR A 611 -30.95 36.31 -19.19
C THR A 611 -31.87 35.09 -19.20
N ASN A 612 -32.64 34.87 -20.27
CA ASN A 612 -33.48 33.69 -20.44
C ASN A 612 -32.64 32.43 -20.70
N GLU A 613 -31.55 32.54 -21.47
CA GLU A 613 -30.59 31.46 -21.69
C GLU A 613 -29.92 31.04 -20.37
N LEU A 614 -29.46 32.01 -19.58
CA LEU A 614 -28.91 31.76 -18.25
C LEU A 614 -29.96 31.21 -17.28
N ARG A 615 -31.21 31.68 -17.33
CA ARG A 615 -32.32 31.19 -16.50
C ARG A 615 -32.69 29.74 -16.84
N TYR A 616 -32.64 29.37 -18.12
CA TYR A 616 -32.85 28.00 -18.58
C TYR A 616 -31.72 27.07 -18.08
N GLN A 617 -30.46 27.49 -18.26
CA GLN A 617 -29.30 26.73 -17.76
C GLN A 617 -29.30 26.60 -16.23
N LEU A 618 -29.70 27.66 -15.50
CA LEU A 618 -29.84 27.61 -14.05
C LEU A 618 -30.93 26.64 -13.61
N GLY A 619 -32.05 26.59 -14.35
CA GLY A 619 -33.14 25.62 -14.14
C GLY A 619 -32.69 24.17 -14.33
N GLU A 620 -31.94 23.88 -15.39
CA GLU A 620 -31.37 22.54 -15.61
C GLU A 620 -30.42 22.15 -14.47
N ILE A 621 -29.54 23.05 -14.03
CA ILE A 621 -28.62 22.80 -12.91
C ILE A 621 -29.40 22.53 -11.60
N GLN A 622 -30.46 23.29 -11.34
CA GLN A 622 -31.32 23.08 -10.16
C GLN A 622 -32.07 21.75 -10.22
N ASP A 623 -32.57 21.35 -11.39
CA ASP A 623 -33.23 20.06 -11.58
C ASP A 623 -32.26 18.89 -11.42
N TYR A 624 -31.04 19.01 -11.96
CA TYR A 624 -29.96 18.05 -11.74
C TYR A 624 -29.57 17.95 -10.26
N GLN A 625 -29.41 19.08 -9.56
CA GLN A 625 -29.11 19.09 -8.12
C GLN A 625 -30.24 18.44 -7.30
N LYS A 626 -31.51 18.70 -7.67
CA LYS A 626 -32.66 18.13 -6.98
C LYS A 626 -32.77 16.62 -7.22
N GLN A 627 -32.52 16.15 -8.44
CA GLN A 627 -32.44 14.72 -8.74
C GLN A 627 -31.29 14.05 -7.98
N TYR A 628 -30.11 14.67 -7.96
CA TYR A 628 -28.95 14.13 -7.26
C TYR A 628 -29.16 14.10 -5.73
N SER A 629 -29.80 15.13 -5.16
CA SER A 629 -30.18 15.18 -3.75
C SER A 629 -31.19 14.09 -3.39
N ASN A 630 -32.23 13.89 -4.21
CA ASN A 630 -33.24 12.84 -3.99
C ASN A 630 -32.64 11.43 -4.11
N GLN A 631 -31.71 11.21 -5.05
CA GLN A 631 -30.98 9.95 -5.16
C GLN A 631 -30.11 9.70 -3.93
N ASN A 632 -29.40 10.72 -3.45
CA ASN A 632 -28.59 10.60 -2.23
C ASN A 632 -29.45 10.35 -0.99
N GLU A 633 -30.60 11.01 -0.84
CA GLU A 633 -31.53 10.72 0.26
C GLU A 633 -32.06 9.29 0.19
N SER A 634 -32.45 8.79 -0.99
CA SER A 634 -32.89 7.40 -1.16
C SER A 634 -31.79 6.40 -0.80
N ILE A 635 -30.55 6.67 -1.21
CA ILE A 635 -29.39 5.83 -0.91
C ILE A 635 -29.08 5.84 0.60
N ILE A 636 -29.12 7.02 1.23
CA ILE A 636 -28.93 7.18 2.67
C ILE A 636 -30.02 6.43 3.45
N GLU A 637 -31.28 6.49 3.01
CA GLU A 637 -32.41 5.78 3.64
C GLU A 637 -32.23 4.25 3.57
N ASP A 638 -31.76 3.74 2.42
CA ASP A 638 -31.46 2.31 2.24
C ASP A 638 -30.26 1.85 3.10
N TYR A 639 -29.22 2.68 3.22
CA TYR A 639 -28.10 2.39 4.12
C TYR A 639 -28.50 2.45 5.58
N LYS A 640 -29.36 3.40 5.98
CA LYS A 640 -29.93 3.43 7.34
C LYS A 640 -30.69 2.14 7.64
N LYS A 641 -31.55 1.67 6.74
CA LYS A 641 -32.27 0.38 6.92
C LYS A 641 -31.33 -0.81 7.06
N LYS A 642 -30.26 -0.86 6.25
CA LYS A 642 -29.25 -1.92 6.36
C LYS A 642 -28.49 -1.86 7.68
N ILE A 643 -28.11 -0.66 8.13
CA ILE A 643 -27.45 -0.46 9.43
C ILE A 643 -28.38 -0.93 10.57
N SER A 644 -29.65 -0.54 10.55
CA SER A 644 -30.62 -0.98 11.57
C SER A 644 -30.83 -2.50 11.58
N GLY A 645 -30.83 -3.15 10.42
CA GLY A 645 -30.91 -4.62 10.32
C GLY A 645 -29.66 -5.32 10.85
N LEU A 646 -28.49 -4.74 10.62
CA LEU A 646 -27.22 -5.23 11.17
C LEU A 646 -27.15 -5.01 12.68
N GLU A 647 -27.60 -3.87 13.19
CA GLU A 647 -27.69 -3.58 14.63
C GLU A 647 -28.60 -4.59 15.34
N TYR A 648 -29.77 -4.91 14.76
CA TYR A 648 -30.68 -5.93 15.29
C TYR A 648 -30.04 -7.34 15.30
N SER A 649 -29.34 -7.70 14.22
CA SER A 649 -28.64 -8.99 14.13
C SER A 649 -27.49 -9.07 15.15
N LEU A 650 -26.75 -7.98 15.34
CA LEU A 650 -25.63 -7.89 16.28
C LEU A 650 -26.14 -7.98 17.73
N GLN A 651 -27.30 -7.41 18.02
CA GLN A 651 -27.97 -7.54 19.31
C GLN A 651 -28.40 -8.99 19.58
N ASN A 652 -28.98 -9.69 18.59
CA ASN A 652 -29.33 -11.10 18.72
C ASN A 652 -28.09 -11.99 18.95
N TYR A 653 -26.99 -11.73 18.23
CA TYR A 653 -25.75 -12.48 18.44
C TYR A 653 -25.12 -12.19 19.81
N GLN A 654 -25.26 -10.98 20.34
CA GLN A 654 -24.83 -10.65 21.69
C GLN A 654 -25.66 -11.39 22.75
N GLU A 655 -26.98 -11.50 22.55
CA GLU A 655 -27.86 -12.29 23.42
C GLU A 655 -27.50 -13.79 23.37
N GLU A 656 -27.29 -14.37 22.19
CA GLU A 656 -26.84 -15.76 22.06
C GLU A 656 -25.48 -15.99 22.74
N LEU A 657 -24.54 -15.04 22.62
CA LEU A 657 -23.24 -15.12 23.29
C LEU A 657 -23.35 -15.04 24.81
N THR A 658 -24.29 -14.25 25.33
CA THR A 658 -24.55 -14.20 26.77
C THR A 658 -25.16 -15.51 27.27
N ASP A 659 -26.04 -16.13 26.49
CA ASP A 659 -26.69 -17.39 26.84
C ASP A 659 -25.71 -18.57 26.79
N LEU A 660 -24.87 -18.64 25.75
CA LEU A 660 -23.77 -19.62 25.65
C LEU A 660 -22.74 -19.45 26.77
N LYS A 661 -22.44 -18.22 27.21
CA LYS A 661 -21.56 -17.98 28.35
C LYS A 661 -22.19 -18.46 29.66
N ALA A 662 -23.50 -18.25 29.85
CA ALA A 662 -24.21 -18.75 31.02
C ALA A 662 -24.21 -20.30 31.05
N GLN A 663 -24.47 -20.93 29.91
CA GLN A 663 -24.40 -22.40 29.76
C GLN A 663 -23.00 -22.95 30.04
N LEU A 664 -21.95 -22.29 29.55
CA LEU A 664 -20.56 -22.69 29.82
C LEU A 664 -20.18 -22.57 31.30
N ILE A 665 -20.67 -21.54 31.99
CA ILE A 665 -20.44 -21.36 33.43
C ILE A 665 -21.17 -22.44 34.24
N GLU A 666 -22.40 -22.79 33.85
CA GLU A 666 -23.17 -23.87 34.47
C GLU A 666 -22.53 -25.25 34.21
N GLU A 667 -22.05 -25.50 32.99
CA GLU A 667 -21.33 -26.72 32.63
C GLU A 667 -20.00 -26.86 33.38
N LYS A 668 -19.26 -25.75 33.57
CA LYS A 668 -18.04 -25.73 34.39
C LYS A 668 -18.34 -25.98 35.87
N ARG A 669 -19.43 -25.44 36.41
CA ARG A 669 -19.88 -25.74 37.78
C ARG A 669 -20.25 -27.22 37.93
N LEU A 670 -20.97 -27.79 36.97
CA LEU A 670 -21.36 -29.20 36.95
C LEU A 670 -20.15 -30.14 36.76
N ASN A 671 -19.14 -29.73 36.00
CA ASN A 671 -17.89 -30.45 35.83
C ASN A 671 -17.02 -30.40 37.09
N LEU A 672 -17.02 -29.28 37.83
CA LEU A 672 -16.32 -29.16 39.11
C LEU A 672 -16.92 -30.14 40.15
N GLU A 673 -18.24 -30.25 40.21
CA GLU A 673 -18.96 -31.24 41.06
C GLU A 673 -18.69 -32.69 40.62
N LYS A 674 -18.51 -32.96 39.31
CA LYS A 674 -18.16 -34.29 38.78
C LYS A 674 -16.72 -34.72 39.06
N THR A 675 -15.76 -33.79 39.14
CA THR A 675 -14.36 -34.10 39.49
C THR A 675 -14.21 -34.72 40.89
N ILE A 676 -15.16 -34.44 41.79
CA ILE A 676 -15.17 -34.96 43.17
C ILE A 676 -15.68 -36.43 43.23
N ALA A 677 -16.29 -36.96 42.16
CA ALA A 677 -16.99 -38.26 42.18
C ALA A 677 -16.50 -39.29 41.13
N ASN A 678 -15.28 -39.15 40.58
CA ASN A 678 -14.91 -39.77 39.30
C ASN A 678 -14.13 -41.10 39.32
N GLU A 679 -13.90 -41.78 40.46
CA GLU A 679 -13.31 -43.13 40.44
C GLU A 679 -14.33 -44.26 40.14
N HIS A 680 -15.63 -44.02 40.31
CA HIS A 680 -16.66 -45.06 40.13
C HIS A 680 -17.35 -45.03 38.74
N LEU A 681 -17.21 -43.94 37.99
CA LEU A 681 -17.90 -43.73 36.71
C LEU A 681 -17.16 -44.35 35.50
N GLU A 682 -15.83 -44.51 35.57
CA GLU A 682 -15.01 -45.09 34.49
C GLU A 682 -15.36 -46.56 34.18
N LYS A 683 -15.91 -47.28 35.16
CA LYS A 683 -16.38 -48.66 34.97
C LYS A 683 -17.77 -48.71 34.32
N LYS A 684 -18.61 -47.69 34.52
CA LYS A 684 -19.90 -47.54 33.84
C LYS A 684 -19.74 -47.00 32.41
N LEU A 685 -18.78 -46.11 32.17
CA LEU A 685 -18.47 -45.58 30.83
C LEU A 685 -18.12 -46.70 29.85
N ARG A 686 -17.28 -47.67 30.23
CA ARG A 686 -16.96 -48.83 29.39
C ARG A 686 -18.17 -49.66 28.97
N ASN A 687 -19.18 -49.80 29.85
CA ASN A 687 -20.43 -50.50 29.51
C ASN A 687 -21.36 -49.66 28.63
N PHE A 688 -21.43 -48.34 28.81
CA PHE A 688 -22.25 -47.48 27.97
C PHE A 688 -21.67 -47.30 26.56
N THR A 689 -20.34 -47.28 26.40
CA THR A 689 -19.68 -47.21 25.09
C THR A 689 -20.01 -48.44 24.22
N ALA A 690 -20.10 -49.63 24.82
CA ALA A 690 -20.50 -50.85 24.11
C ALA A 690 -21.98 -50.83 23.65
N ILE A 691 -22.87 -50.25 24.45
CA ILE A 691 -24.30 -50.13 24.12
C ILE A 691 -24.56 -49.07 23.05
N ILE A 692 -23.79 -47.98 23.05
CA ILE A 692 -23.88 -46.91 22.04
C ILE A 692 -23.39 -47.44 20.68
N HIS A 693 -22.35 -48.28 20.66
CA HIS A 693 -21.84 -48.88 19.43
C HIS A 693 -22.90 -49.77 18.73
N ASP A 694 -23.53 -50.70 19.46
CA ASP A 694 -24.60 -51.58 18.93
C ASP A 694 -25.83 -50.80 18.42
N LYS A 695 -26.21 -49.70 19.09
CA LYS A 695 -27.31 -48.84 18.64
C LYS A 695 -26.94 -48.00 17.41
N SER A 696 -25.69 -47.55 17.31
CA SER A 696 -25.20 -46.78 16.15
C SER A 696 -25.16 -47.63 14.88
N GLU A 697 -24.81 -48.90 14.98
CA GLU A 697 -24.81 -49.84 13.84
C GLU A 697 -26.22 -50.12 13.32
N LYS A 698 -27.18 -50.34 14.23
CA LYS A 698 -28.59 -50.54 13.88
C LYS A 698 -29.23 -49.30 13.28
N LEU A 699 -28.85 -48.10 13.73
CA LEU A 699 -29.31 -46.84 13.17
C LEU A 699 -28.72 -46.61 11.77
N TYR A 700 -27.44 -46.95 11.57
CA TYR A 700 -26.78 -46.87 10.28
C TYR A 700 -27.44 -47.77 9.23
N HIS A 701 -27.82 -49.00 9.62
CA HIS A 701 -28.59 -49.88 8.73
C HIS A 701 -29.98 -49.34 8.39
N LYS A 702 -30.71 -48.76 9.36
CA LYS A 702 -32.01 -48.12 9.08
C LYS A 702 -31.89 -46.92 8.14
N ILE A 703 -30.89 -46.07 8.34
CA ILE A 703 -30.63 -44.91 7.47
C ILE A 703 -30.29 -45.38 6.04
N LYS A 704 -29.50 -46.47 5.91
CA LYS A 704 -29.15 -47.06 4.62
C LYS A 704 -30.39 -47.56 3.86
N THR A 705 -31.34 -48.21 4.53
CA THR A 705 -32.59 -48.67 3.93
C THR A 705 -33.47 -47.50 3.49
N VAL A 706 -33.62 -46.48 4.34
CA VAL A 706 -34.40 -45.27 4.01
C VAL A 706 -33.81 -44.50 2.82
N ILE A 707 -32.48 -44.44 2.70
CA ILE A 707 -31.82 -43.84 1.54
C ILE A 707 -32.07 -44.65 0.25
N MET A 708 -32.16 -45.98 0.34
CA MET A 708 -32.52 -46.82 -0.81
C MET A 708 -33.97 -46.59 -1.25
N ASP A 709 -34.89 -46.49 -0.29
CA ASP A 709 -36.31 -46.20 -0.56
C ASP A 709 -36.49 -44.78 -1.14
N LEU A 710 -35.77 -43.79 -0.62
CA LEU A 710 -35.78 -42.42 -1.15
C LEU A 710 -35.19 -42.34 -2.56
N ARG A 711 -34.16 -43.14 -2.88
CA ARG A 711 -33.62 -43.22 -4.25
C ARG A 711 -34.61 -43.86 -5.22
N ALA A 712 -35.39 -44.85 -4.79
CA ALA A 712 -36.46 -45.42 -5.61
C ALA A 712 -37.57 -44.39 -5.88
N ILE A 713 -38.00 -43.67 -4.85
CA ILE A 713 -39.01 -42.59 -4.97
C ILE A 713 -38.51 -41.45 -5.87
N LEU A 714 -37.22 -41.09 -5.76
CA LEU A 714 -36.61 -40.04 -6.57
C LEU A 714 -36.45 -40.49 -8.03
N HIS A 715 -36.23 -41.78 -8.29
CA HIS A 715 -36.23 -42.36 -9.63
C HIS A 715 -37.64 -42.34 -10.25
N ASP A 716 -38.67 -42.70 -9.48
CA ASP A 716 -40.07 -42.66 -9.94
C ASP A 716 -40.55 -41.23 -10.22
N LEU A 717 -40.18 -40.26 -9.37
CA LEU A 717 -40.41 -38.84 -9.59
C LEU A 717 -39.68 -38.33 -10.84
N TYR A 718 -38.44 -38.76 -11.05
CA TYR A 718 -37.66 -38.39 -12.24
C TYR A 718 -38.30 -38.96 -13.52
N CYS A 719 -38.86 -40.16 -13.47
CA CYS A 719 -39.60 -40.77 -14.57
C CYS A 719 -40.97 -40.11 -14.83
N MET A 720 -41.62 -39.52 -13.81
CA MET A 720 -42.86 -38.74 -13.98
C MET A 720 -42.63 -37.30 -14.48
N VAL A 721 -41.54 -36.66 -14.08
CA VAL A 721 -41.24 -35.26 -14.44
C VAL A 721 -40.65 -35.15 -15.84
N ARG A 722 -39.92 -36.17 -16.30
CA ARG A 722 -39.26 -36.17 -17.62
C ARG A 722 -40.22 -35.98 -18.81
N PRO A 723 -41.40 -36.62 -18.89
CA PRO A 723 -42.38 -36.36 -19.95
C PRO A 723 -43.01 -34.97 -19.89
N MET A 724 -43.19 -34.41 -18.68
CA MET A 724 -43.72 -33.05 -18.49
C MET A 724 -42.71 -31.98 -18.92
N SER A 725 -41.41 -32.20 -18.66
CA SER A 725 -40.34 -31.29 -19.10
C SER A 725 -40.16 -31.25 -20.63
N LEU A 726 -40.37 -32.39 -21.31
CA LEU A 726 -40.32 -32.49 -22.77
C LEU A 726 -41.49 -31.77 -23.47
N ASN A 727 -42.67 -31.75 -22.85
CA ASN A 727 -43.82 -30.97 -23.35
C ASN A 727 -43.71 -29.47 -23.05
N PHE A 728 -42.97 -29.08 -22.01
CA PHE A 728 -42.74 -27.68 -21.67
C PHE A 728 -41.63 -27.05 -22.54
N ALA A 729 -40.62 -27.84 -22.91
CA ALA A 729 -39.50 -27.41 -23.76
C ALA A 729 -39.90 -27.11 -25.22
N SER A 730 -41.00 -27.68 -25.73
CA SER A 730 -41.51 -27.36 -27.07
C SER A 730 -42.27 -26.04 -27.16
N PHE A 731 -42.58 -25.39 -26.03
CA PHE A 731 -43.46 -24.20 -26.00
C PHE A 731 -42.73 -22.88 -25.69
N PHE A 732 -41.58 -22.90 -25.01
CA PHE A 732 -40.78 -21.69 -24.77
C PHE A 732 -39.29 -21.96 -24.98
N GLY A 733 -38.77 -21.47 -26.11
CA GLY A 733 -37.37 -21.60 -26.49
C GLY A 733 -36.41 -20.92 -25.52
N TYR A 734 -35.37 -21.68 -25.15
CA TYR A 734 -33.99 -21.31 -24.81
C TYR A 734 -33.76 -19.96 -24.10
N ASN A 735 -33.46 -19.99 -22.79
CA ASN A 735 -32.51 -19.05 -22.14
C ASN A 735 -32.23 -19.27 -20.63
N ILE A 736 -32.89 -20.22 -19.94
CA ILE A 736 -32.76 -20.34 -18.47
C ILE A 736 -31.60 -21.25 -18.03
N GLU A 737 -31.29 -22.30 -18.80
CA GLU A 737 -30.29 -23.31 -18.44
C GLU A 737 -28.85 -22.74 -18.45
N VAL A 738 -28.53 -21.89 -19.43
CA VAL A 738 -27.23 -21.21 -19.55
C VAL A 738 -26.98 -20.19 -18.42
N MET A 739 -28.04 -19.66 -17.81
CA MET A 739 -27.92 -18.64 -16.75
C MET A 739 -27.70 -19.29 -15.37
N LEU A 740 -28.26 -20.47 -15.14
CA LEU A 740 -28.10 -21.23 -13.90
C LEU A 740 -26.69 -21.85 -13.79
N ASP A 741 -26.13 -22.35 -14.90
CA ASP A 741 -24.76 -22.88 -14.91
C ASP A 741 -23.70 -21.78 -14.65
N ARG A 742 -23.89 -20.56 -15.17
CA ARG A 742 -22.99 -19.43 -14.88
C ARG A 742 -23.02 -19.00 -13.42
N LEU A 743 -24.19 -19.01 -12.80
CA LEU A 743 -24.35 -18.66 -11.38
C LEU A 743 -23.75 -19.73 -10.45
N ALA A 744 -23.86 -21.01 -10.82
CA ALA A 744 -23.23 -22.09 -10.08
C ALA A 744 -21.69 -22.03 -10.14
N ASP A 745 -21.13 -21.67 -11.30
CA ASP A 745 -19.69 -21.49 -11.50
C ASP A 745 -19.14 -20.27 -10.76
N GLU A 746 -19.86 -19.14 -10.71
CA GLU A 746 -19.44 -17.95 -9.97
C GLU A 746 -19.45 -18.16 -8.45
N ILE A 747 -20.46 -18.86 -7.92
CA ILE A 747 -20.54 -19.18 -6.50
C ILE A 747 -19.41 -20.16 -6.10
N SER A 748 -19.10 -21.14 -6.94
CA SER A 748 -18.02 -22.10 -6.70
C SER A 748 -16.64 -21.42 -6.70
N LYS A 749 -16.39 -20.50 -7.65
CA LYS A 749 -15.14 -19.71 -7.69
C LYS A 749 -14.97 -18.81 -6.48
N LYS A 750 -16.06 -18.19 -6.00
CA LYS A 750 -16.01 -17.32 -4.82
C LYS A 750 -15.69 -18.12 -3.54
N HIS A 751 -16.31 -19.28 -3.38
CA HIS A 751 -16.07 -20.14 -2.20
C HIS A 751 -14.63 -20.68 -2.18
N GLN A 752 -14.06 -20.98 -3.36
CA GLN A 752 -12.69 -21.44 -3.47
C GLN A 752 -11.66 -20.34 -3.14
N ASN A 753 -11.90 -19.10 -3.57
CA ASN A 753 -11.08 -17.94 -3.20
C ASN A 753 -11.12 -17.63 -1.69
N ASP A 754 -12.30 -17.71 -1.07
CA ASP A 754 -12.45 -17.46 0.38
C ASP A 754 -11.73 -18.55 1.21
N LEU A 755 -11.74 -19.79 0.73
CA LEU A 755 -11.02 -20.91 1.36
C LEU A 755 -9.50 -20.76 1.23
N GLU A 756 -8.99 -20.30 0.08
CA GLU A 756 -7.56 -20.03 -0.15
C GLU A 756 -7.05 -18.87 0.70
N GLN A 757 -7.80 -17.78 0.83
CA GLN A 757 -7.44 -16.67 1.72
C GLN A 757 -7.38 -17.09 3.19
N SER A 758 -8.31 -17.94 3.64
CA SER A 758 -8.33 -18.45 5.00
C SER A 758 -7.13 -19.37 5.28
N LYS A 759 -6.76 -20.23 4.32
CA LYS A 759 -5.54 -21.06 4.41
C LYS A 759 -4.27 -20.21 4.47
N LEU A 760 -4.18 -19.15 3.67
CA LEU A 760 -3.04 -18.23 3.65
C LEU A 760 -2.85 -17.54 5.01
N GLN A 761 -3.94 -17.05 5.62
CA GLN A 761 -3.89 -16.41 6.94
C GLN A 761 -3.50 -17.37 8.08
N ILE A 762 -3.89 -18.65 7.98
CA ILE A 762 -3.50 -19.67 8.95
C ILE A 762 -2.02 -20.04 8.79
N SER A 763 -1.51 -20.13 7.56
CA SER A 763 -0.09 -20.37 7.28
C SER A 763 0.78 -19.24 7.83
N ASP A 764 0.43 -17.99 7.54
CA ASP A 764 1.15 -16.81 8.03
C ASP A 764 1.20 -16.74 9.57
N ARG A 765 0.14 -17.19 10.26
CA ARG A 765 0.14 -17.28 11.73
C ARG A 765 1.02 -18.41 12.23
N LYS A 766 0.99 -19.57 11.57
CA LYS A 766 1.82 -20.73 11.91
C LYS A 766 3.31 -20.40 11.76
N ASP A 767 3.70 -19.72 10.68
CA ASP A 767 5.09 -19.37 10.41
C ASP A 767 5.62 -18.32 11.40
N ARG A 768 4.78 -17.35 11.82
CA ARG A 768 5.14 -16.40 12.89
C ARG A 768 5.34 -17.06 14.25
N GLU A 769 4.52 -18.05 14.59
CA GLU A 769 4.67 -18.81 15.85
C GLU A 769 5.92 -19.70 15.82
N ILE A 770 6.19 -20.36 14.69
CA ILE A 770 7.42 -21.16 14.51
C ILE A 770 8.66 -20.28 14.59
N GLN A 771 8.64 -19.07 13.99
CA GLN A 771 9.74 -18.12 14.06
C GLN A 771 10.04 -17.69 15.51
N LYS A 772 8.99 -17.39 16.30
CA LYS A 772 9.15 -17.07 17.73
C LYS A 772 9.75 -18.23 18.53
N LEU A 773 9.28 -19.45 18.30
CA LEU A 773 9.80 -20.64 18.99
C LEU A 773 11.27 -20.92 18.61
N ARG A 774 11.66 -20.68 17.36
CA ARG A 774 13.07 -20.80 16.91
C ARG A 774 13.97 -19.75 17.57
N GLU A 775 13.52 -18.50 17.63
CA GLU A 775 14.27 -17.41 18.29
C GLU A 775 14.42 -17.67 19.80
N GLN A 776 13.37 -18.21 20.43
CA GLN A 776 13.40 -18.57 21.85
C GLN A 776 14.35 -19.74 22.12
N LEU A 777 14.32 -20.79 21.29
CA LEU A 777 15.25 -21.92 21.40
C LEU A 777 16.71 -21.51 21.18
N GLN A 778 16.98 -20.61 20.22
CA GLN A 778 18.33 -20.07 20.00
C GLN A 778 18.83 -19.24 21.18
N GLN A 779 17.93 -18.45 21.80
CA GLN A 779 18.27 -17.66 22.98
C GLN A 779 18.52 -18.55 24.20
N ASP A 780 17.73 -19.61 24.39
CA ASP A 780 17.92 -20.57 25.48
C ASP A 780 19.22 -21.37 25.31
N HIS A 781 19.53 -21.81 24.09
CA HIS A 781 20.79 -22.50 23.78
C HIS A 781 22.02 -21.60 24.01
N LYS A 782 21.91 -20.31 23.68
CA LYS A 782 22.96 -19.32 23.96
C LYS A 782 23.15 -19.12 25.47
N ASN A 783 22.05 -19.06 26.22
CA ASN A 783 22.08 -18.95 27.68
C ASN A 783 22.69 -20.21 28.33
N GLU A 784 22.37 -21.41 27.85
CA GLU A 784 22.98 -22.66 28.34
C GLU A 784 24.48 -22.73 28.07
N LEU A 785 24.93 -22.35 26.87
CA LEU A 785 26.36 -22.28 26.53
C LEU A 785 27.11 -21.27 27.42
N GLU A 786 26.47 -20.14 27.76
CA GLU A 786 27.04 -19.13 28.65
C GLU A 786 27.08 -19.61 30.11
N THR A 787 26.08 -20.37 30.52
CA THR A 787 26.01 -21.02 31.84
C THR A 787 27.05 -22.13 31.97
N LEU A 788 27.26 -22.93 30.93
CA LEU A 788 28.32 -23.93 30.84
C LEU A 788 29.71 -23.29 30.84
N ARG A 789 29.92 -22.17 30.13
CA ARG A 789 31.16 -21.39 30.19
C ARG A 789 31.45 -20.84 31.59
N ARG A 790 30.42 -20.36 32.30
CA ARG A 790 30.56 -19.89 33.69
C ARG A 790 30.85 -21.04 34.66
N ARG A 791 30.20 -22.20 34.50
CA ARG A 791 30.48 -23.42 35.26
C ARG A 791 31.88 -23.97 35.00
N PHE A 792 32.36 -23.96 33.76
CA PHE A 792 33.74 -24.34 33.43
C PHE A 792 34.76 -23.38 34.03
N LYS A 793 34.47 -22.07 34.02
CA LYS A 793 35.32 -21.05 34.65
C LYS A 793 35.36 -21.20 36.19
N LEU A 794 34.24 -21.56 36.81
CA LEU A 794 34.16 -21.91 38.24
C LEU A 794 34.89 -23.22 38.55
N ALA A 795 34.76 -24.26 37.72
CA ALA A 795 35.43 -25.54 37.90
C ALA A 795 36.97 -25.44 37.78
N ILE A 796 37.48 -24.60 36.87
CA ILE A 796 38.93 -24.32 36.80
C ILE A 796 39.39 -23.55 38.05
N SER A 797 38.56 -22.64 38.57
CA SER A 797 38.87 -21.86 39.78
C SER A 797 38.87 -22.71 41.05
N THR A 798 38.05 -23.78 41.13
CA THR A 798 38.04 -24.73 42.26
C THR A 798 39.14 -25.78 42.18
N THR A 799 39.67 -26.09 40.99
CA THR A 799 40.82 -27.02 40.85
C THR A 799 42.19 -26.37 41.10
N SER A 800 42.24 -25.04 41.29
CA SER A 800 43.50 -24.27 41.36
C SER A 800 44.00 -24.00 42.78
N ILE A 801 43.25 -24.33 43.83
CA ILE A 801 43.63 -24.02 45.22
C ILE A 801 43.51 -25.29 46.07
N GLU A 802 44.69 -25.69 46.56
CA GLU A 802 44.95 -26.57 47.71
C GLU A 802 44.80 -28.09 47.57
N ARG A 803 45.92 -28.68 47.14
CA ARG A 803 46.54 -29.80 47.87
C ARG A 803 46.71 -29.39 49.35
N THR A 804 46.10 -30.11 50.29
CA THR A 804 46.71 -30.78 51.47
C THR A 804 45.67 -31.06 52.56
N GLY A 805 45.73 -32.25 53.17
CA GLY A 805 45.45 -32.46 54.61
C GLY A 805 44.01 -32.72 55.05
N SER A 806 43.75 -34.00 55.38
CA SER A 806 42.82 -34.60 56.37
C SER A 806 41.92 -33.75 57.32
N GLU A 807 40.83 -34.40 57.76
CA GLU A 807 39.91 -34.10 58.91
C GLU A 807 38.75 -33.11 58.61
N SER A 808 37.60 -33.05 59.29
CA SER A 808 36.69 -34.01 59.94
C SER A 808 35.31 -33.31 60.09
N SER A 809 34.25 -34.08 59.89
CA SER A 809 32.82 -34.01 60.26
C SER A 809 32.10 -32.80 60.92
N LEU A 810 32.57 -31.54 60.87
CA LEU A 810 31.85 -30.40 61.49
C LEU A 810 31.61 -29.16 60.61
N GLU A 811 32.22 -29.06 59.42
CA GLU A 811 32.00 -27.92 58.50
C GLU A 811 30.70 -28.01 57.68
N LYS A 812 30.07 -29.19 57.57
CA LYS A 812 28.85 -29.35 56.76
C LYS A 812 27.66 -28.53 57.27
N VAL A 813 27.54 -28.32 58.58
CA VAL A 813 26.41 -27.58 59.15
C VAL A 813 26.60 -26.06 59.02
N GLN A 814 27.84 -25.59 58.89
CA GLN A 814 28.13 -24.16 58.71
C GLN A 814 28.07 -23.74 57.23
N LEU A 815 28.40 -24.65 56.31
CA LEU A 815 28.22 -24.47 54.87
C LEU A 815 26.75 -24.41 54.45
N ASP A 816 25.88 -25.27 55.00
CA ASP A 816 24.45 -25.29 54.63
C ASP A 816 23.70 -24.00 55.05
N ILE A 817 24.10 -23.37 56.17
CA ILE A 817 23.51 -22.10 56.63
C ILE A 817 23.98 -20.91 55.75
N VAL A 818 25.23 -20.94 55.29
CA VAL A 818 25.77 -19.93 54.36
C VAL A 818 25.13 -20.09 52.98
N ASP A 819 24.93 -21.31 52.49
CA ASP A 819 24.27 -21.61 51.21
C ASP A 819 22.78 -21.23 51.20
N GLN A 820 22.04 -21.46 52.29
CA GLN A 820 20.66 -20.97 52.40
C GLN A 820 20.58 -19.45 52.43
N SER A 821 21.50 -18.78 53.13
CA SER A 821 21.54 -17.31 53.15
C SER A 821 21.87 -16.72 51.77
N ALA A 822 22.79 -17.35 51.03
CA ALA A 822 23.15 -16.94 49.67
C ALA A 822 21.98 -17.12 48.70
N GLN A 823 21.27 -18.26 48.78
CA GLN A 823 20.07 -18.52 47.99
C GLN A 823 18.92 -17.55 48.33
N GLU A 824 18.70 -17.21 49.60
CA GLU A 824 17.70 -16.20 49.99
C GLU A 824 18.04 -14.80 49.45
N THR A 825 19.32 -14.39 49.48
CA THR A 825 19.71 -13.10 48.89
C THR A 825 19.57 -13.08 47.37
N GLU A 826 19.77 -14.22 46.70
CA GLU A 826 19.61 -14.35 45.25
C GLU A 826 18.14 -14.39 44.83
N ILE A 827 17.27 -15.05 45.61
CA ILE A 827 15.82 -15.02 45.44
C ILE A 827 15.27 -13.60 45.68
N GLN A 828 15.79 -12.85 46.66
CA GLN A 828 15.42 -11.45 46.88
C GLN A 828 15.91 -10.54 45.74
N LYS A 829 17.09 -10.79 45.16
CA LYS A 829 17.57 -10.08 43.96
C LYS A 829 16.71 -10.40 42.74
N LEU A 830 16.30 -11.65 42.55
CA LEU A 830 15.41 -12.03 41.45
C LEU A 830 14.00 -11.43 41.62
N LYS A 831 13.44 -11.42 42.83
CA LYS A 831 12.17 -10.75 43.12
C LYS A 831 12.22 -9.26 42.83
N THR A 832 13.26 -8.56 43.26
CA THR A 832 13.41 -7.12 43.01
C THR A 832 13.61 -6.80 41.53
N ILE A 833 14.27 -7.67 40.75
CA ILE A 833 14.39 -7.52 39.29
C ILE A 833 13.03 -7.72 38.60
N ILE A 834 12.26 -8.73 39.01
CA ILE A 834 10.93 -9.02 38.47
C ILE A 834 9.95 -7.89 38.82
N GLU A 835 9.96 -7.36 40.04
CA GLU A 835 9.14 -6.20 40.42
C GLU A 835 9.52 -4.94 39.62
N LYS A 836 10.82 -4.72 39.35
CA LYS A 836 11.27 -3.61 38.52
C LYS A 836 10.78 -3.74 37.09
N GLN A 837 10.84 -4.95 36.51
CA GLN A 837 10.34 -5.22 35.17
C GLN A 837 8.82 -5.09 35.10
N SER A 838 8.08 -5.58 36.10
CA SER A 838 6.62 -5.45 36.19
C SER A 838 6.19 -3.98 36.25
N ASN A 839 6.87 -3.17 37.07
CA ASN A 839 6.60 -1.73 37.13
C ASN A 839 6.94 -1.01 35.82
N ASP A 840 8.01 -1.40 35.13
CA ASP A 840 8.40 -0.82 33.84
C ASP A 840 7.37 -1.16 32.73
N PHE A 841 6.81 -2.38 32.77
CA PHE A 841 5.72 -2.78 31.88
C PHE A 841 4.41 -2.06 32.22
N GLU A 842 4.05 -1.89 33.49
CA GLU A 842 2.88 -1.11 33.89
C GLU A 842 2.99 0.36 33.48
N GLN A 843 4.18 0.97 33.59
CA GLN A 843 4.43 2.33 33.11
C GLN A 843 4.32 2.44 31.57
N LYS A 844 4.80 1.44 30.82
CA LYS A 844 4.64 1.41 29.36
C LYS A 844 3.19 1.24 28.95
N ILE A 845 2.43 0.39 29.64
CA ILE A 845 1.00 0.20 29.40
C ILE A 845 0.21 1.46 29.74
N SER A 846 0.55 2.16 30.83
CA SER A 846 -0.11 3.41 31.20
C SER A 846 0.16 4.52 30.17
N LEU A 847 1.40 4.66 29.69
CA LEU A 847 1.77 5.59 28.62
C LEU A 847 1.01 5.32 27.31
N ILE A 848 0.88 4.05 26.91
CA ILE A 848 0.13 3.66 25.71
C ILE A 848 -1.36 3.99 25.87
N ARG A 849 -1.95 3.74 27.06
CA ARG A 849 -3.34 4.11 27.35
C ARG A 849 -3.57 5.62 27.30
N THR A 850 -2.66 6.42 27.87
CA THR A 850 -2.76 7.88 27.82
C THR A 850 -2.65 8.40 26.38
N ARG A 851 -1.77 7.81 25.57
CA ARG A 851 -1.62 8.17 24.16
C ARG A 851 -2.89 7.85 23.35
N TYR A 852 -3.45 6.66 23.56
CA TYR A 852 -4.70 6.25 22.91
C TYR A 852 -5.90 7.14 23.30
N GLU A 853 -6.01 7.51 24.58
CA GLU A 853 -7.06 8.45 25.04
C GLU A 853 -6.86 9.86 24.45
N ASN A 854 -5.63 10.33 24.29
CA ASN A 854 -5.34 11.61 23.65
C ASN A 854 -5.68 11.60 22.16
N ASP A 855 -5.30 10.53 21.44
CA ASP A 855 -5.61 10.38 20.00
C ASP A 855 -7.13 10.31 19.79
N LYS A 856 -7.85 9.58 20.65
CA LYS A 856 -9.32 9.51 20.63
C LYS A 856 -9.97 10.87 20.87
N LYS A 857 -9.46 11.67 21.83
CA LYS A 857 -9.95 13.03 22.10
C LYS A 857 -9.66 13.97 20.93
N GLN A 858 -8.49 13.84 20.30
CA GLN A 858 -8.11 14.65 19.15
C GLN A 858 -9.03 14.38 17.95
N LEU A 859 -9.32 13.10 17.69
CA LEU A 859 -10.19 12.68 16.59
C LEU A 859 -11.66 13.10 16.83
N LEU A 860 -12.11 13.04 18.09
CA LEU A 860 -13.44 13.54 18.49
C LEU A 860 -13.53 15.07 18.35
N ASN A 861 -12.51 15.81 18.76
CA ASN A 861 -12.46 17.26 18.61
C ASN A 861 -12.42 17.67 17.13
N GLU A 862 -11.70 16.94 16.28
CA GLU A 862 -11.67 17.18 14.85
C GLU A 862 -13.02 16.89 14.19
N PHE A 863 -13.72 15.82 14.62
CA PHE A 863 -15.06 15.51 14.18
C PHE A 863 -16.08 16.59 14.57
N LEU A 864 -16.03 17.06 15.83
CA LEU A 864 -16.89 18.14 16.31
C LEU A 864 -16.62 19.46 15.56
N ARG A 865 -15.35 19.75 15.23
CA ARG A 865 -14.97 20.92 14.44
C ARG A 865 -15.51 20.86 13.02
N LYS A 866 -15.42 19.71 12.35
CA LYS A 866 -16.03 19.50 11.02
C LYS A 866 -17.56 19.59 11.04
N LYS A 867 -18.19 19.08 12.10
CA LYS A 867 -19.65 19.18 12.30
C LYS A 867 -20.09 20.64 12.50
N ALA A 868 -19.34 21.43 13.25
CA ALA A 868 -19.63 22.86 13.47
C ALA A 868 -19.52 23.67 12.16
N ILE A 869 -18.46 23.46 11.38
CA ILE A 869 -18.26 24.13 10.08
C ILE A 869 -19.41 23.78 9.10
N ASN A 870 -19.83 22.51 9.07
CA ASN A 870 -20.95 22.10 8.22
C ASN A 870 -22.28 22.72 8.67
N SER A 871 -22.56 22.78 9.98
CA SER A 871 -23.78 23.44 10.47
C SER A 871 -23.80 24.95 10.19
N GLU A 872 -22.64 25.60 10.21
CA GLU A 872 -22.52 27.02 9.91
C GLU A 872 -22.68 27.31 8.41
N ASN A 873 -22.16 26.43 7.55
CA ASN A 873 -22.40 26.48 6.11
C ASN A 873 -23.89 26.27 5.76
N ASP A 874 -24.59 25.36 6.43
CA ASP A 874 -26.03 25.13 6.24
C ASP A 874 -26.88 26.33 6.68
N ILE A 875 -26.46 27.05 7.74
CA ILE A 875 -27.12 28.28 8.19
C ILE A 875 -26.90 29.41 7.17
N ASN A 876 -25.67 29.57 6.67
CA ASN A 876 -25.35 30.56 5.64
C ASN A 876 -26.07 30.29 4.32
N LEU A 877 -26.21 29.02 3.93
CA LEU A 877 -26.97 28.62 2.74
C LEU A 877 -28.46 28.92 2.90
N ASN A 878 -29.06 28.59 4.05
CA ASN A 878 -30.47 28.92 4.33
C ASN A 878 -30.72 30.43 4.33
N TYR A 879 -29.78 31.22 4.83
CA TYR A 879 -29.86 32.68 4.81
C TYR A 879 -29.83 33.24 3.38
N LEU A 880 -28.92 32.74 2.54
CA LEU A 880 -28.86 33.07 1.12
C LEU A 880 -30.14 32.68 0.37
N MET A 881 -30.71 31.51 0.68
CA MET A 881 -31.98 31.07 0.09
C MET A 881 -33.15 31.96 0.47
N GLN A 882 -33.24 32.40 1.73
CA GLN A 882 -34.30 33.32 2.16
C GLN A 882 -34.16 34.69 1.50
N LYS A 883 -32.93 35.20 1.35
CA LYS A 883 -32.68 36.43 0.59
C LYS A 883 -33.14 36.30 -0.85
N ASN A 884 -32.81 35.18 -1.50
CA ASN A 884 -33.19 34.96 -2.88
C ASN A 884 -34.72 34.84 -3.04
N SER A 885 -35.41 34.19 -2.11
CA SER A 885 -36.87 34.09 -2.10
C SER A 885 -37.58 35.45 -1.98
N ILE A 886 -37.04 36.38 -1.18
CA ILE A 886 -37.59 37.74 -1.06
C ILE A 886 -37.42 38.50 -2.39
N PHE A 887 -36.25 38.36 -3.04
CA PHE A 887 -36.02 38.94 -4.36
C PHE A 887 -36.97 38.38 -5.42
N GLU A 888 -37.14 37.06 -5.50
CA GLU A 888 -38.03 36.46 -6.49
C GLU A 888 -39.49 36.85 -6.27
N SER A 889 -39.96 36.88 -5.02
CA SER A 889 -41.34 37.30 -4.71
C SER A 889 -41.60 38.75 -5.11
N THR A 890 -40.63 39.63 -4.95
CA THR A 890 -40.78 41.05 -5.28
C THR A 890 -40.70 41.28 -6.78
N LEU A 891 -39.79 40.58 -7.47
CA LEU A 891 -39.72 40.59 -8.93
C LEU A 891 -41.04 40.13 -9.56
N THR A 892 -41.61 39.04 -9.04
CA THR A 892 -42.88 38.47 -9.55
C THR A 892 -44.04 39.46 -9.39
N LYS A 893 -44.12 40.15 -8.23
CA LYS A 893 -45.16 41.17 -8.00
C LYS A 893 -45.02 42.37 -8.94
N ILE A 894 -43.79 42.80 -9.18
CA ILE A 894 -43.50 43.90 -10.12
C ILE A 894 -43.88 43.48 -11.55
N GLU A 895 -43.54 42.25 -11.95
CA GLU A 895 -43.89 41.71 -13.26
C GLU A 895 -45.41 41.57 -13.46
N GLU A 896 -46.15 41.10 -12.46
CA GLU A 896 -47.62 41.02 -12.52
C GLU A 896 -48.26 42.40 -12.63
N ARG A 897 -47.75 43.40 -11.90
CA ARG A 897 -48.27 44.77 -11.96
C ARG A 897 -47.96 45.45 -13.29
N LEU A 898 -46.76 45.24 -13.83
CA LEU A 898 -46.39 45.72 -15.16
C LEU A 898 -47.26 45.08 -16.25
N LYS A 899 -47.51 43.76 -16.16
CA LYS A 899 -48.43 43.06 -17.08
C LYS A 899 -49.87 43.57 -16.96
N GLY A 900 -50.35 43.82 -15.73
CA GLY A 900 -51.67 44.41 -15.49
C GLY A 900 -51.83 45.80 -16.10
N PHE A 901 -50.78 46.63 -16.02
CA PHE A 901 -50.77 47.97 -16.60
C PHE A 901 -50.76 47.95 -18.14
N ILE A 902 -49.94 47.08 -18.72
CA ILE A 902 -49.87 46.88 -20.19
C ILE A 902 -51.22 46.42 -20.74
N ASN A 903 -52.00 45.63 -19.98
CA ASN A 903 -53.30 45.14 -20.40
C ASN A 903 -54.45 46.16 -20.24
N GLN A 904 -54.25 47.29 -19.58
CA GLN A 904 -55.28 48.32 -19.34
C GLN A 904 -55.06 49.63 -20.11
N SER A 905 -54.01 49.76 -20.93
CA SER A 905 -53.71 51.02 -21.62
C SER A 905 -54.56 51.22 -22.89
N ASN A 906 -55.69 51.91 -22.73
CA ASN A 906 -56.26 52.79 -23.76
C ASN A 906 -56.48 54.19 -23.14
N ASP A 907 -55.80 55.20 -23.71
CA ASP A 907 -56.08 56.65 -23.69
C ASP A 907 -56.19 57.46 -22.37
N SER A 908 -55.52 57.08 -21.27
CA SER A 908 -55.30 58.01 -20.13
C SER A 908 -53.89 57.94 -19.53
N GLU A 909 -52.90 58.33 -20.34
CA GLU A 909 -51.50 57.89 -20.17
C GLU A 909 -50.62 58.60 -19.13
N ILE A 910 -51.07 59.61 -18.37
CA ILE A 910 -50.15 60.33 -17.47
C ILE A 910 -50.42 60.05 -15.99
N LYS A 911 -51.65 60.14 -15.50
CA LYS A 911 -51.97 59.94 -14.06
C LYS A 911 -51.79 58.49 -13.57
N ASN A 912 -52.01 57.51 -14.42
CA ASN A 912 -51.87 56.10 -14.06
C ASN A 912 -50.39 55.67 -13.97
N SER A 913 -49.49 56.33 -14.71
CA SER A 913 -48.06 56.01 -14.71
C SER A 913 -47.37 56.37 -13.39
N ASP A 914 -47.66 57.56 -12.83
CA ASP A 914 -47.10 57.99 -11.54
C ASP A 914 -47.58 57.11 -10.38
N GLN A 915 -48.86 56.69 -10.39
CA GLN A 915 -49.38 55.75 -9.39
C GLN A 915 -48.71 54.37 -9.48
N LEU A 916 -48.46 53.85 -10.69
CA LEU A 916 -47.75 52.58 -10.85
C LEU A 916 -46.32 52.67 -10.31
N ILE A 917 -45.61 53.76 -10.61
CA ILE A 917 -44.25 54.01 -10.14
C ILE A 917 -44.22 54.08 -8.60
N ASP A 918 -45.13 54.83 -7.98
CA ASP A 918 -45.21 54.92 -6.52
C ASP A 918 -45.53 53.56 -5.87
N THR A 919 -46.36 52.74 -6.51
CA THR A 919 -46.71 51.42 -5.96
C THR A 919 -45.56 50.41 -6.10
N ILE A 920 -44.81 50.46 -7.20
CA ILE A 920 -43.58 49.66 -7.39
C ILE A 920 -42.49 50.11 -6.40
N LEU A 921 -42.31 51.42 -6.20
CA LEU A 921 -41.36 51.96 -5.23
C LEU A 921 -41.70 51.54 -3.80
N ASN A 922 -42.98 51.42 -3.45
CA ASN A 922 -43.41 50.89 -2.16
C ASN A 922 -43.10 49.39 -2.01
N ASP A 923 -43.31 48.57 -3.04
CA ASP A 923 -42.95 47.15 -3.01
C ASP A 923 -41.43 46.95 -2.83
N ILE A 924 -40.62 47.79 -3.49
CA ILE A 924 -39.15 47.78 -3.34
C ILE A 924 -38.75 48.22 -1.92
N ARG A 925 -39.39 49.25 -1.35
CA ARG A 925 -39.14 49.66 0.05
C ARG A 925 -39.50 48.57 1.04
N ASP A 926 -40.62 47.89 0.86
CA ASP A 926 -41.02 46.78 1.73
C ASP A 926 -40.09 45.56 1.59
N SER A 927 -39.55 45.32 0.40
CA SER A 927 -38.49 44.34 0.18
C SER A 927 -37.23 44.69 0.97
N ASN A 928 -36.76 45.95 0.86
CA ASN A 928 -35.58 46.43 1.56
C ASN A 928 -35.76 46.37 3.08
N ARG A 929 -36.94 46.69 3.61
CA ARG A 929 -37.25 46.52 5.04
C ARG A 929 -37.15 45.05 5.47
N LYS A 930 -37.62 44.10 4.65
CA LYS A 930 -37.50 42.67 4.94
C LYS A 930 -36.04 42.20 4.91
N PHE A 931 -35.23 42.72 4.01
CA PHE A 931 -33.78 42.49 4.00
C PHE A 931 -33.10 43.02 5.26
N ASP A 932 -33.45 44.23 5.71
CA ASP A 932 -32.90 44.81 6.93
C ASP A 932 -33.29 44.01 8.18
N THR A 933 -34.51 43.46 8.24
CA THR A 933 -34.92 42.55 9.32
C THR A 933 -34.20 41.20 9.29
N LEU A 934 -33.83 40.68 8.11
CA LEU A 934 -33.00 39.48 8.00
C LEU A 934 -31.54 39.75 8.39
N ASN A 935 -31.00 40.91 8.01
CA ASN A 935 -29.62 41.30 8.34
C ASN A 935 -29.41 41.53 9.84
N THR A 936 -30.44 41.98 10.56
CA THR A 936 -30.38 42.25 12.01
C THR A 936 -30.49 41.00 12.88
N THR A 937 -30.89 39.86 12.33
CA THR A 937 -31.13 38.61 13.08
C THR A 937 -30.00 37.57 12.94
N SER A 938 -28.98 37.81 12.11
CA SER A 938 -27.97 36.80 11.78
C SER A 938 -26.60 37.39 11.45
N PHE A 939 -25.91 37.95 12.46
CA PHE A 939 -24.48 38.19 12.39
C PHE A 939 -23.81 37.44 13.56
N ILE A 940 -23.16 36.32 13.28
CA ILE A 940 -22.15 35.74 14.17
C ILE A 940 -20.79 36.12 13.57
N SER A 941 -20.03 36.92 14.31
CA SER A 941 -18.71 37.40 13.92
C SER A 941 -17.65 36.32 14.08
N LEU A 942 -16.79 36.16 13.08
CA LEU A 942 -15.53 35.42 13.15
C LEU A 942 -14.67 35.93 14.32
N SER A 943 -14.52 35.15 15.38
CA SER A 943 -13.37 35.28 16.29
C SER A 943 -12.19 34.53 15.69
N THR A 944 -11.38 35.23 14.92
CA THR A 944 -10.02 34.78 14.58
C THR A 944 -9.11 35.08 15.77
N THR A 945 -8.90 34.09 16.64
CA THR A 945 -7.69 34.05 17.48
C THR A 945 -7.03 32.68 17.39
N PRO A 946 -5.73 32.63 17.03
CA PRO A 946 -4.90 31.44 17.11
C PRO A 946 -4.03 31.48 18.39
N GLU A 947 -4.57 31.04 19.51
CA GLU A 947 -3.84 30.71 20.75
C GLU A 947 -4.60 29.52 21.38
N ALA A 948 -4.04 28.38 21.80
CA ALA A 948 -2.69 28.04 22.22
C ALA A 948 -2.40 26.53 22.04
N ILE A 949 -1.09 26.25 22.13
CA ILE A 949 -0.32 25.05 22.52
C ILE A 949 -1.12 23.91 23.16
#